data_AF-A0AAV5L1S7-F1
#
_entry.id   AF-A0AAV5L1S7-F1
#
_cell.length_a   1.000
_cell.length_b   1.000
_cell.length_c   1.000
_cell.angle_alpha   90.00
_cell.angle_beta   90.00
_cell.angle_gamma   90.00
#
_symmetry.space_group_name_H-M   'P 1'
#
loop_
_entity.id
_entity.type
_entity.pdbx_description
1 polymer ?
#
loop_
_entity_poly.entity_id
_entity_poly.type
_entity_poly.pdbx_seq_one_letter_code
_entity_poly.pdbx_strand_id
1 'polypeptide(L)'
;MLSSWKGNDCCEWRGVGCDKNGHHVVSIQLKGSIFDQPQLYLIDNVEEVVSSLLMLKYLEHLDLSGNYFNKSLIPHSFGLMKQLSYLNLSHAHFGGRIPSELGNLTRLRVLDLADYYGGALKVDDDIQWISRLSFLQQLDMSEMLGVLGNSFECFGYELENMDLGENNISGLMPNWLGELKRLRYLNLSSNTFVGPIPSSLETISSLRELDLSMNKLNGTIPMWIGKSLALQKLNLFENQLSGSIPESVGQLSKLKHIHLSYNQLNGSIPDSIGQLSNLEYLSFSSNKLNGVIPNSISKLSNLQVLDVAYNSLEGVISEAHFAKLFKLIELSIGFNNLNCEMKSNWRPLFHLEYIGMESCKFGTGFPEWLQLQNTAYMVYLSNASISGPLPENISHMMPQLRHLLLADNLINGSIPKSLCNSKTLEFLDLSNNMLSGSILDCWRNDQAFYLMDLSFNSFSGLFPNTIGKLNFLHVLQLNNNSLHGELHRALKNFSSLVVLDLGENKFSGNITWIREHEIHFLKVLRLRKTLFFGNIPLELCLLSQLQILDLADNNLTGTILPCFGNFPIMVNATQLIPHMDGECWHWTHLMEVVKGRFLEYTKKPLGLESSIDLSSNNLVGSIPDELVFLQGLHNLNLSWNHLSGNIPKNIGQMENLESIDFSQNDLSGLIPNSISSLTKLSHLNLSYNNLSGLIPNGNQLQTLEDPTIYAGNPQLCGAPLLKKCSDDALPPTISCSKDNDEGVFEEMWFYIVVMSGFATGFWGVLGTLLVMQSWRCAYFQWVDDVNNWILMVIKLKVAQFKIFNGNPNEFESGTIQDV
;
A
#
# COMPACT_ATOMS: atom_id res chain seq x y z
N MET A 1 49.85 -3.00 7.36
CA MET A 1 50.03 -1.59 7.78
C MET A 1 49.37 -0.70 6.75
N LEU A 2 48.61 0.30 7.20
CA LEU A 2 47.95 1.28 6.33
C LEU A 2 48.99 2.15 5.62
N SER A 3 48.73 2.52 4.37
CA SER A 3 49.67 3.31 3.54
C SER A 3 49.99 4.69 4.11
N SER A 4 49.15 5.19 5.03
CA SER A 4 49.31 6.45 5.76
C SER A 4 50.20 6.36 7.01
N TRP A 5 50.58 5.17 7.45
CA TRP A 5 51.42 4.98 8.64
C TRP A 5 52.88 4.90 8.19
N LYS A 6 53.53 6.07 8.12
CA LYS A 6 54.93 6.23 7.70
C LYS A 6 55.69 7.05 8.75
N GLY A 7 56.95 6.72 8.99
CA GLY A 7 57.80 7.38 9.97
C GLY A 7 57.83 6.69 11.34
N ASN A 8 58.73 7.16 12.21
CA ASN A 8 58.96 6.55 13.53
C ASN A 8 58.06 7.13 14.63
N ASP A 9 57.44 8.29 14.39
CA ASP A 9 56.49 8.89 15.31
C ASP A 9 55.07 8.43 14.96
N CYS A 10 54.58 7.44 15.72
CA CYS A 10 53.23 6.90 15.52
C CYS A 10 52.13 7.91 15.90
N CYS A 11 52.44 8.98 16.63
CA CYS A 11 51.46 10.00 16.98
C CYS A 11 51.10 10.91 15.80
N GLU A 12 51.89 10.89 14.72
CA GLU A 12 51.57 11.57 13.46
C GLU A 12 50.76 10.68 12.50
N TRP A 13 50.56 9.41 12.83
CA TRP A 13 49.86 8.48 11.96
C TRP A 13 48.37 8.81 11.90
N ARG A 14 47.81 8.77 10.68
CA ARG A 14 46.37 9.00 10.48
C ARG A 14 45.55 8.01 11.33
N GLY A 15 44.65 8.55 12.14
CA GLY A 15 43.78 7.77 13.01
C GLY A 15 44.39 7.40 14.36
N VAL A 16 45.66 7.72 14.63
CA VAL A 16 46.30 7.49 15.94
C VAL A 16 46.29 8.79 16.74
N GLY A 17 45.84 8.73 17.99
CA GLY A 17 45.88 9.83 18.95
C GLY A 17 46.70 9.44 20.17
N CYS A 18 47.60 10.33 20.59
CA CYS A 18 48.46 10.13 21.76
C CYS A 18 48.07 11.03 22.93
N ASP A 19 48.54 10.69 24.13
CA ASP A 19 48.37 11.49 25.33
C ASP A 19 49.03 12.88 25.19
N LYS A 20 48.76 13.79 26.13
CA LYS A 20 49.27 15.19 26.10
C LYS A 20 50.79 15.29 26.04
N ASN A 21 51.50 14.25 26.45
CA ASN A 21 52.96 14.20 26.46
C ASN A 21 53.51 13.52 25.19
N GLY A 22 52.66 12.97 24.32
CA GLY A 22 53.04 12.26 23.11
C GLY A 22 53.69 10.90 23.37
N HIS A 23 53.59 10.35 24.59
CA HIS A 23 54.33 9.15 25.00
C HIS A 23 53.52 7.86 24.86
N HIS A 24 52.19 7.96 24.86
CA HIS A 24 51.31 6.80 24.83
C HIS A 24 50.17 7.00 23.83
N VAL A 25 49.87 5.96 23.05
CA VAL A 25 48.68 5.92 22.19
C VAL A 25 47.44 5.72 23.06
N VAL A 26 46.49 6.65 22.97
CA VAL A 26 45.23 6.66 23.74
C VAL A 26 43.99 6.53 22.87
N SER A 27 44.11 6.81 21.57
CA SER A 27 43.00 6.74 20.62
C SER A 27 43.43 6.06 19.32
N ILE A 28 42.59 5.17 18.81
CA ILE A 28 42.69 4.63 17.45
C ILE A 28 41.32 4.83 16.78
N GLN A 29 41.33 5.51 15.63
CA GLN A 29 40.16 5.86 14.84
C GLN A 29 40.41 5.49 13.39
N LEU A 30 39.96 4.30 13.01
CA LEU A 30 40.17 3.71 11.69
C LEU A 30 38.82 3.50 11.01
N LYS A 31 37.99 4.54 10.95
CA LYS A 31 36.68 4.49 10.29
C LYS A 31 36.83 4.21 8.79
N GLY A 32 36.14 3.18 8.31
CA GLY A 32 36.03 2.86 6.89
C GLY A 32 34.95 3.69 6.17
N SER A 33 34.85 3.53 4.86
CA SER A 33 33.82 4.20 4.04
C SER A 33 32.60 3.29 3.91
N ILE A 34 31.45 3.79 4.36
CA ILE A 34 30.16 3.10 4.28
C ILE A 34 29.59 3.15 2.84
N PHE A 35 30.05 4.11 2.02
CA PHE A 35 29.46 4.44 0.72
C PHE A 35 30.39 4.28 -0.50
N ASP A 36 31.71 4.14 -0.30
CA ASP A 36 32.60 3.81 -1.40
C ASP A 36 32.48 2.31 -1.71
N GLN A 37 32.38 1.96 -2.99
CA GLN A 37 32.50 0.57 -3.43
C GLN A 37 33.66 -0.09 -2.68
N PRO A 38 33.49 -1.32 -2.16
CA PRO A 38 34.36 -1.86 -1.15
C PRO A 38 35.78 -1.96 -1.71
N GLN A 39 36.61 -0.96 -1.40
CA GLN A 39 38.03 -1.20 -1.31
C GLN A 39 38.19 -2.08 -0.09
N LEU A 40 38.01 -3.38 -0.33
CA LEU A 40 38.19 -4.48 0.60
C LEU A 40 39.56 -4.33 1.28
N TYR A 41 39.62 -3.60 2.39
CA TYR A 41 40.59 -3.89 3.42
C TYR A 41 40.11 -5.15 4.12
N LEU A 42 40.23 -6.29 3.41
CA LEU A 42 40.07 -7.62 3.98
C LEU A 42 41.09 -7.76 5.10
N ILE A 43 40.64 -7.60 6.34
CA ILE A 43 41.42 -8.00 7.50
C ILE A 43 41.08 -9.46 7.73
N ASP A 44 41.83 -10.35 7.08
CA ASP A 44 41.59 -11.80 7.13
C ASP A 44 41.83 -12.40 8.54
N ASN A 45 42.49 -11.66 9.45
CA ASN A 45 42.89 -12.17 10.77
C ASN A 45 42.66 -11.16 11.90
N VAL A 46 41.40 -10.99 12.33
CA VAL A 46 41.00 -10.03 13.37
C VAL A 46 41.67 -10.30 14.72
N GLU A 47 41.88 -11.57 15.08
CA GLU A 47 42.51 -11.93 16.37
C GLU A 47 43.95 -11.41 16.48
N GLU A 48 44.68 -11.37 15.36
CA GLU A 48 46.04 -10.82 15.29
C GLU A 48 46.04 -9.30 15.48
N VAL A 49 45.05 -8.62 14.91
CA VAL A 49 44.84 -7.17 15.10
C VAL A 49 44.52 -6.87 16.56
N VAL A 50 43.58 -7.61 17.17
CA VAL A 50 43.20 -7.42 18.57
C VAL A 50 44.36 -7.77 19.52
N SER A 51 45.11 -8.83 19.24
CA SER A 51 46.33 -9.18 19.98
C SER A 51 47.37 -8.05 19.96
N SER A 52 47.51 -7.36 18.83
CA SER A 52 48.39 -6.20 18.70
C SER A 52 47.85 -4.98 19.47
N LEU A 53 46.54 -4.75 19.43
CA LEU A 53 45.88 -3.67 20.18
C LEU A 53 46.00 -3.86 21.70
N LEU A 54 46.01 -5.11 22.19
CA LEU A 54 46.20 -5.40 23.62
C LEU A 54 47.55 -4.92 24.18
N MET A 55 48.55 -4.69 23.32
CA MET A 55 49.83 -4.13 23.73
C MET A 55 49.72 -2.63 24.10
N LEU A 56 48.68 -1.95 23.63
CA LEU A 56 48.41 -0.53 23.89
C LEU A 56 47.67 -0.36 25.23
N LYS A 57 48.43 -0.44 26.33
CA LYS A 57 47.90 -0.42 27.71
C LYS A 57 47.10 0.83 28.09
N TYR A 58 47.23 1.92 27.35
CA TYR A 58 46.60 3.22 27.62
C TYR A 58 45.49 3.55 26.62
N LEU A 59 45.07 2.59 25.79
CA LEU A 59 44.02 2.83 24.80
C LEU A 59 42.67 3.06 25.48
N GLU A 60 42.12 4.26 25.30
CA GLU A 60 40.84 4.71 25.86
C GLU A 60 39.74 4.80 24.81
N HIS A 61 40.09 5.01 23.54
CA HIS A 61 39.15 5.20 22.45
C HIS A 61 39.51 4.31 21.26
N LEU A 62 38.56 3.46 20.85
CA LEU A 62 38.73 2.60 19.69
C LEU A 62 37.50 2.69 18.77
N ASP A 63 37.74 3.14 17.53
CA ASP A 63 36.74 3.21 16.47
C ASP A 63 37.21 2.41 15.26
N LEU A 64 36.50 1.32 14.97
CA LEU A 64 36.71 0.45 13.82
C LEU A 64 35.47 0.42 12.91
N SER A 65 34.58 1.42 13.03
CA SER A 65 33.32 1.45 12.30
C SER A 65 33.49 1.48 10.78
N GLY A 66 32.53 0.93 10.04
CA GLY A 66 32.50 0.96 8.57
C GLY A 66 33.60 0.16 7.87
N ASN A 67 34.28 -0.75 8.57
CA ASN A 67 35.25 -1.68 7.97
C ASN A 67 34.59 -3.01 7.56
N TYR A 68 35.30 -3.87 6.83
CA TYR A 68 34.79 -5.19 6.45
C TYR A 68 35.61 -6.31 7.10
N PHE A 69 35.14 -6.82 8.24
CA PHE A 69 35.77 -7.94 8.96
C PHE A 69 35.27 -9.33 8.52
N ASN A 70 34.70 -9.43 7.32
CA ASN A 70 34.35 -10.70 6.68
C ASN A 70 33.49 -11.64 7.54
N LYS A 71 32.52 -11.08 8.29
CA LYS A 71 31.61 -11.82 9.19
C LYS A 71 32.34 -12.63 10.27
N SER A 72 33.57 -12.25 10.62
CA SER A 72 34.31 -12.88 11.72
C SER A 72 33.60 -12.65 13.06
N LEU A 73 33.84 -13.52 14.03
CA LEU A 73 33.39 -13.30 15.40
C LEU A 73 34.09 -12.08 16.00
N ILE A 74 33.38 -11.30 16.84
CA ILE A 74 34.04 -10.30 17.70
C ILE A 74 34.94 -11.06 18.69
N PRO A 75 36.27 -10.79 18.73
CA PRO A 75 37.17 -11.41 19.68
C PRO A 75 36.81 -11.16 21.15
N HIS A 76 36.75 -12.23 21.96
CA HIS A 76 36.60 -12.14 23.43
C HIS A 76 37.72 -11.29 24.07
N SER A 77 38.89 -11.25 23.42
CA SER A 77 40.07 -10.46 23.77
C SER A 77 39.78 -8.96 23.93
N PHE A 78 38.74 -8.41 23.29
CA PHE A 78 38.30 -7.03 23.53
C PHE A 78 37.98 -6.75 25.00
N GLY A 79 37.40 -7.73 25.72
CA GLY A 79 37.08 -7.62 27.14
C GLY A 79 38.29 -7.46 28.08
N LEU A 80 39.52 -7.62 27.58
CA LEU A 80 40.75 -7.44 28.35
C LEU A 80 41.25 -5.97 28.34
N MET A 81 40.73 -5.12 27.45
CA MET A 81 41.15 -3.72 27.28
C MET A 81 40.51 -2.78 28.32
N LYS A 82 40.80 -2.99 29.62
CA LYS A 82 40.12 -2.36 30.76
C LYS A 82 40.18 -0.82 30.84
N GLN A 83 41.01 -0.17 30.02
CA GLN A 83 41.06 1.30 29.94
C GLN A 83 40.04 1.90 28.97
N LEU A 84 39.43 1.09 28.09
CA LEU A 84 38.50 1.59 27.08
C LEU A 84 37.31 2.32 27.71
N SER A 85 37.05 3.50 27.16
CA SER A 85 35.94 4.39 27.45
C SER A 85 35.01 4.55 26.25
N TYR A 86 35.51 4.33 25.02
CA TYR A 86 34.75 4.36 23.78
C TYR A 86 35.13 3.15 22.92
N LEU A 87 34.12 2.39 22.50
CA LEU A 87 34.25 1.28 21.56
C LEU A 87 33.16 1.39 20.49
N ASN A 88 33.57 1.59 19.24
CA ASN A 88 32.69 1.59 18.09
C ASN A 88 33.11 0.51 17.08
N LEU A 89 32.23 -0.47 16.88
CA LEU A 89 32.36 -1.57 15.93
C LEU A 89 31.21 -1.57 14.90
N SER A 90 30.47 -0.47 14.77
CA SER A 90 29.29 -0.44 13.91
C SER A 90 29.62 -0.53 12.42
N HIS A 91 28.74 -1.16 11.65
CA HIS A 91 28.90 -1.41 10.22
C HIS A 91 30.25 -2.07 9.87
N ALA A 92 30.81 -2.83 10.81
CA ALA A 92 32.12 -3.44 10.64
C ALA A 92 32.01 -4.87 10.03
N HIS A 93 30.79 -5.32 9.71
CA HIS A 93 30.47 -6.66 9.22
C HIS A 93 31.03 -7.78 10.11
N PHE A 94 30.94 -7.63 11.43
CA PHE A 94 31.17 -8.75 12.35
C PHE A 94 30.00 -9.74 12.28
N GLY A 95 30.25 -10.99 12.68
CA GLY A 95 29.27 -12.06 12.69
C GLY A 95 29.24 -12.84 13.99
N GLY A 96 28.21 -13.67 14.15
CA GLY A 96 28.05 -14.55 15.30
C GLY A 96 27.71 -13.82 16.60
N ARG A 97 27.89 -14.49 17.74
CA ARG A 97 27.41 -14.00 19.04
C ARG A 97 28.28 -12.86 19.57
N ILE A 98 27.65 -11.85 20.17
CA ILE A 98 28.36 -10.80 20.90
C ILE A 98 29.01 -11.41 22.16
N PRO A 99 30.33 -11.26 22.36
CA PRO A 99 31.03 -11.85 23.50
C PRO A 99 30.68 -11.14 24.82
N SER A 100 30.23 -11.91 25.82
CA SER A 100 29.86 -11.41 27.15
C SER A 100 31.03 -10.73 27.90
N GLU A 101 32.26 -11.03 27.50
CA GLU A 101 33.49 -10.44 28.02
C GLU A 101 33.57 -8.92 27.79
N LEU A 102 32.82 -8.36 26.83
CA LEU A 102 32.67 -6.91 26.70
C LEU A 102 32.13 -6.28 27.99
N GLY A 103 31.34 -7.02 28.78
CA GLY A 103 30.88 -6.59 30.10
C GLY A 103 31.99 -6.38 31.14
N ASN A 104 33.23 -6.80 30.87
CA ASN A 104 34.39 -6.52 31.72
C ASN A 104 34.95 -5.10 31.54
N LEU A 105 34.49 -4.36 30.52
CA LEU A 105 34.93 -3.00 30.20
C LEU A 105 34.22 -1.98 31.09
N THR A 106 34.44 -2.05 32.41
CA THR A 106 33.66 -1.26 33.39
C THR A 106 33.89 0.26 33.31
N ARG A 107 34.80 0.77 32.46
CA ARG A 107 35.02 2.21 32.21
C ARG A 107 34.31 2.71 30.95
N LEU A 108 33.69 1.81 30.20
CA LEU A 108 33.07 2.11 28.93
C LEU A 108 31.90 3.08 29.12
N ARG A 109 31.91 4.14 28.31
CA ARG A 109 30.86 5.17 28.24
C ARG A 109 30.09 5.10 26.94
N VAL A 110 30.75 4.70 25.85
CA VAL A 110 30.13 4.54 24.54
C VAL A 110 30.40 3.12 24.04
N LEU A 111 29.33 2.41 23.71
CA LEU A 111 29.35 1.14 23.02
C LEU A 111 28.42 1.24 21.80
N ASP A 112 28.99 1.14 20.61
CA ASP A 112 28.25 1.14 19.35
C ASP A 112 28.57 -0.15 18.58
N LEU A 113 27.53 -0.95 18.35
CA LEU A 113 27.59 -2.25 17.69
C LEU A 113 26.63 -2.36 16.48
N ALA A 114 25.97 -1.27 16.05
CA ALA A 114 24.93 -1.29 15.00
C ALA A 114 25.40 -1.90 13.65
N ASP A 115 24.54 -2.57 12.89
CA ASP A 115 24.94 -3.24 11.63
C ASP A 115 23.89 -3.25 10.49
N TYR A 116 23.96 -2.25 9.59
CA TYR A 116 22.92 -1.98 8.57
C TYR A 116 22.96 -2.85 7.29
N TYR A 117 24.02 -3.63 7.03
CA TYR A 117 24.26 -4.24 5.72
C TYR A 117 24.24 -5.78 5.72
N GLY A 118 23.15 -6.35 6.24
CA GLY A 118 22.94 -7.80 6.24
C GLY A 118 23.63 -8.48 7.41
N GLY A 119 23.26 -7.99 8.60
CA GLY A 119 23.75 -8.34 9.92
C GLY A 119 24.14 -9.80 10.04
N ALA A 120 25.33 -10.05 10.57
CA ALA A 120 25.71 -11.38 11.02
C ALA A 120 25.82 -11.45 12.54
N LEU A 121 25.88 -10.30 13.22
CA LEU A 121 25.91 -10.21 14.67
C LEU A 121 24.60 -10.69 15.28
N LYS A 122 24.72 -11.66 16.18
CA LYS A 122 23.62 -12.24 16.91
C LYS A 122 23.66 -11.84 18.37
N VAL A 123 22.55 -11.30 18.85
CA VAL A 123 22.34 -11.16 20.28
C VAL A 123 21.83 -12.50 20.81
N ASP A 124 22.53 -13.07 21.79
CA ASP A 124 22.11 -14.29 22.50
C ASP A 124 21.11 -13.93 23.61
N ASP A 125 20.42 -14.92 24.18
CA ASP A 125 19.46 -14.71 25.28
C ASP A 125 20.11 -14.13 26.57
N ASP A 126 21.45 -14.11 26.66
CA ASP A 126 22.22 -13.63 27.81
C ASP A 126 22.95 -12.30 27.53
N ILE A 127 22.19 -11.21 27.41
CA ILE A 127 22.72 -9.83 27.34
C ILE A 127 22.94 -9.20 28.73
N GLN A 128 22.79 -9.97 29.81
CA GLN A 128 22.92 -9.49 31.18
C GLN A 128 24.27 -8.83 31.45
N TRP A 129 25.31 -9.13 30.67
CA TRP A 129 26.62 -8.52 30.77
C TRP A 129 26.60 -6.99 30.58
N ILE A 130 25.64 -6.41 29.87
CA ILE A 130 25.50 -4.95 29.71
C ILE A 130 25.26 -4.27 31.05
N SER A 131 24.53 -4.92 31.96
CA SER A 131 24.28 -4.40 33.32
C SER A 131 25.57 -4.15 34.13
N ARG A 132 26.69 -4.78 33.74
CA ARG A 132 28.00 -4.59 34.39
C ARG A 132 28.70 -3.30 33.95
N LEU A 133 28.25 -2.69 32.85
CA LEU A 133 28.80 -1.44 32.29
C LEU A 133 28.23 -0.21 33.02
N SER A 134 28.57 -0.08 34.30
CA SER A 134 27.99 0.93 35.20
C SER A 134 28.17 2.41 34.80
N PHE A 135 29.12 2.73 33.92
CA PHE A 135 29.38 4.09 33.43
C PHE A 135 28.89 4.33 32.00
N LEU A 136 28.16 3.39 31.42
CA LEU A 136 27.69 3.48 30.04
C LEU A 136 26.70 4.64 29.90
N GLN A 137 26.99 5.52 28.94
CA GLN A 137 26.21 6.72 28.61
C GLN A 137 25.50 6.57 27.28
N GLN A 138 26.12 5.87 26.32
CA GLN A 138 25.56 5.59 25.02
C GLN A 138 25.68 4.10 24.70
N LEU A 139 24.56 3.51 24.31
CA LEU A 139 24.45 2.14 23.84
C LEU A 139 23.70 2.16 22.51
N ASP A 140 24.33 1.65 21.46
CA ASP A 140 23.71 1.39 20.18
C ASP A 140 23.91 -0.07 19.80
N MET A 141 22.80 -0.79 19.66
CA MET A 141 22.74 -2.17 19.18
C MET A 141 21.55 -2.31 18.22
N SER A 142 21.31 -1.32 17.36
CA SER A 142 20.29 -1.42 16.31
C SER A 142 20.68 -2.48 15.26
N GLU A 143 19.67 -3.08 14.61
CA GLU A 143 19.87 -3.99 13.45
C GLU A 143 20.66 -5.27 13.75
N MET A 144 20.46 -5.88 14.92
CA MET A 144 21.06 -7.16 15.26
C MET A 144 20.20 -8.35 14.77
N LEU A 145 20.85 -9.46 14.38
CA LEU A 145 20.14 -10.71 14.08
C LEU A 145 19.78 -11.46 15.36
N GLY A 146 18.49 -11.58 15.67
CA GLY A 146 18.02 -12.48 16.73
C GLY A 146 16.85 -11.92 17.52
N VAL A 147 16.19 -12.79 18.27
CA VAL A 147 15.14 -12.38 19.21
C VAL A 147 15.84 -12.04 20.51
N LEU A 148 15.95 -10.74 20.80
CA LEU A 148 16.22 -10.27 22.15
C LEU A 148 14.98 -10.62 23.00
N GLY A 149 15.11 -11.60 23.89
CA GLY A 149 14.04 -11.97 24.83
C GLY A 149 13.76 -10.87 25.86
N ASN A 150 12.59 -10.86 26.47
CA ASN A 150 12.19 -9.83 27.44
C ASN A 150 12.93 -9.84 28.80
N SER A 151 13.92 -10.72 28.99
CA SER A 151 14.58 -11.00 30.29
C SER A 151 15.85 -10.19 30.55
N PHE A 152 16.00 -9.04 29.92
CA PHE A 152 17.15 -8.17 30.16
C PHE A 152 16.77 -7.15 31.22
N GLU A 153 17.44 -7.16 32.38
CA GLU A 153 17.39 -6.03 33.32
C GLU A 153 18.66 -5.19 33.10
N CYS A 154 18.51 -3.99 32.55
CA CYS A 154 19.65 -3.09 32.32
C CYS A 154 19.82 -2.16 33.53
N PHE A 155 20.87 -2.38 34.34
CA PHE A 155 21.22 -1.49 35.46
C PHE A 155 22.27 -0.45 35.03
N GLY A 156 21.92 0.39 34.06
CA GLY A 156 22.76 1.49 33.55
C GLY A 156 22.30 2.86 34.03
N TYR A 157 22.52 3.22 35.31
CA TYR A 157 22.04 4.49 35.88
C TYR A 157 22.57 5.76 35.20
N GLU A 158 23.63 5.63 34.40
CA GLU A 158 24.30 6.73 33.70
C GLU A 158 23.86 6.87 32.22
N LEU A 159 23.00 5.97 31.72
CA LEU A 159 22.64 5.93 30.30
C LEU A 159 21.85 7.18 29.88
N GLU A 160 22.36 7.89 28.88
CA GLU A 160 21.74 9.07 28.26
C GLU A 160 21.12 8.72 26.90
N ASN A 161 21.72 7.80 26.14
CA ASN A 161 21.30 7.42 24.81
C ASN A 161 21.22 5.90 24.68
N MET A 162 20.06 5.40 24.26
CA MET A 162 19.82 3.99 24.03
C MET A 162 19.13 3.79 22.69
N ASP A 163 19.79 3.11 21.76
CA ASP A 163 19.22 2.68 20.50
C ASP A 163 19.22 1.14 20.41
N LEU A 164 18.01 0.59 20.32
CA LEU A 164 17.75 -0.83 20.07
C LEU A 164 16.77 -0.97 18.89
N GLY A 165 16.71 0.01 17.99
CA GLY A 165 15.83 0.00 16.83
C GLY A 165 16.12 -1.14 15.85
N GLU A 166 15.15 -1.44 14.99
CA GLU A 166 15.30 -2.38 13.86
C GLU A 166 15.81 -3.77 14.29
N ASN A 167 15.30 -4.25 15.41
CA ASN A 167 15.60 -5.57 15.95
C ASN A 167 14.34 -6.46 15.89
N ASN A 168 14.44 -7.72 16.33
CA ASN A 168 13.28 -8.59 16.51
C ASN A 168 12.93 -8.76 18.00
N ILE A 169 13.06 -7.69 18.80
CA ILE A 169 12.69 -7.73 20.23
C ILE A 169 11.18 -7.93 20.34
N SER A 170 10.74 -8.87 21.17
CA SER A 170 9.33 -9.28 21.26
C SER A 170 8.80 -9.28 22.69
N GLY A 171 7.50 -9.08 22.85
CA GLY A 171 6.81 -9.10 24.15
C GLY A 171 6.47 -7.69 24.66
N LEU A 172 6.14 -7.58 25.95
CA LEU A 172 5.84 -6.29 26.59
C LEU A 172 7.10 -5.45 26.78
N MET A 173 7.00 -4.13 26.60
CA MET A 173 8.08 -3.22 27.00
C MET A 173 8.34 -3.32 28.51
N PRO A 174 9.60 -3.43 28.95
CA PRO A 174 9.89 -3.74 30.33
C PRO A 174 9.85 -2.51 31.25
N ASN A 175 9.39 -2.71 32.49
CA ASN A 175 9.20 -1.63 33.44
C ASN A 175 10.52 -0.97 33.91
N TRP A 176 11.64 -1.70 33.93
CA TRP A 176 12.94 -1.16 34.36
C TRP A 176 13.45 -0.02 33.46
N LEU A 177 12.93 0.17 32.25
CA LEU A 177 13.25 1.35 31.43
C LEU A 177 13.02 2.64 32.20
N GLY A 178 12.01 2.66 33.08
CA GLY A 178 11.73 3.78 33.98
C GLY A 178 12.89 4.11 34.93
N GLU A 179 13.76 3.16 35.27
CA GLU A 179 14.90 3.39 36.18
C GLU A 179 16.04 4.20 35.53
N LEU A 180 16.05 4.32 34.21
CA LEU A 180 17.05 5.08 33.45
C LEU A 180 16.77 6.60 33.49
N LYS A 181 16.87 7.21 34.68
CA LYS A 181 16.45 8.61 34.93
C LYS A 181 17.26 9.67 34.17
N ARG A 182 18.36 9.31 33.53
CA ARG A 182 19.22 10.22 32.73
C ARG A 182 18.96 10.12 31.24
N LEU A 183 18.12 9.19 30.80
CA LEU A 183 17.87 8.91 29.39
C LEU A 183 17.28 10.15 28.71
N ARG A 184 17.90 10.53 27.59
CA ARG A 184 17.53 11.65 26.73
C ARG A 184 17.06 11.17 25.37
N TYR A 185 17.63 10.09 24.87
CA TYR A 185 17.26 9.48 23.61
C TYR A 185 16.95 8.00 23.84
N LEU A 186 15.74 7.58 23.47
CA LEU A 186 15.31 6.19 23.48
C LEU A 186 14.71 5.84 22.13
N ASN A 187 15.36 4.95 21.40
CA ASN A 187 14.85 4.36 20.16
C ASN A 187 14.64 2.86 20.36
N LEU A 188 13.38 2.43 20.25
CA LEU A 188 12.94 1.04 20.24
C LEU A 188 12.12 0.73 18.97
N SER A 189 12.27 1.56 17.93
CA SER A 189 11.50 1.46 16.69
C SER A 189 11.74 0.14 15.94
N SER A 190 10.85 -0.22 15.02
CA SER A 190 11.01 -1.37 14.12
C SER A 190 11.32 -2.67 14.87
N ASN A 191 10.46 -2.99 15.83
CA ASN A 191 10.54 -4.16 16.68
C ASN A 191 9.19 -4.90 16.71
N THR A 192 9.04 -5.90 17.58
CA THR A 192 7.77 -6.63 17.75
C THR A 192 7.17 -6.47 19.15
N PHE A 193 7.42 -5.32 19.80
CA PHE A 193 6.84 -5.03 21.11
C PHE A 193 5.31 -4.98 21.02
N VAL A 194 4.64 -5.59 22.00
CA VAL A 194 3.19 -5.65 22.15
C VAL A 194 2.75 -5.00 23.46
N GLY A 195 1.44 -4.78 23.62
CA GLY A 195 0.88 -4.22 24.84
C GLY A 195 0.96 -2.68 24.89
N PRO A 196 0.54 -2.08 26.02
CA PRO A 196 0.51 -0.64 26.16
C PRO A 196 1.90 -0.03 26.39
N ILE A 197 2.02 1.27 26.09
CA ILE A 197 3.18 2.06 26.50
C ILE A 197 3.24 2.08 28.05
N PRO A 198 4.29 1.56 28.69
CA PRO A 198 4.31 1.32 30.12
C PRO A 198 4.38 2.64 30.91
N SER A 199 3.68 2.69 32.05
CA SER A 199 3.66 3.87 32.92
C SER A 199 5.00 4.15 33.60
N SER A 200 5.94 3.18 33.63
CA SER A 200 7.27 3.40 34.21
C SER A 200 8.06 4.50 33.49
N LEU A 201 7.81 4.70 32.19
CA LEU A 201 8.43 5.78 31.39
C LEU A 201 8.06 7.18 31.88
N GLU A 202 6.96 7.34 32.62
CA GLU A 202 6.58 8.61 33.27
C GLU A 202 7.71 9.18 34.13
N THR A 203 8.54 8.30 34.69
CA THR A 203 9.58 8.71 35.64
C THR A 203 10.84 9.28 34.98
N ILE A 204 10.93 9.27 33.64
CA ILE A 204 12.11 9.71 32.88
C ILE A 204 11.90 11.15 32.38
N SER A 205 11.96 12.12 33.29
CA SER A 205 11.72 13.54 32.95
C SER A 205 12.81 14.17 32.05
N SER A 206 13.95 13.50 31.86
CA SER A 206 15.06 13.96 31.02
C SER A 206 14.88 13.70 29.53
N LEU A 207 13.86 12.92 29.15
CA LEU A 207 13.69 12.42 27.79
C LEU A 207 13.46 13.57 26.80
N ARG A 208 14.24 13.57 25.72
CA ARG A 208 14.20 14.54 24.62
C ARG A 208 13.66 13.90 23.36
N GLU A 209 13.97 12.65 23.12
CA GLU A 209 13.52 11.91 21.94
C GLU A 209 13.03 10.54 22.37
N LEU A 210 11.81 10.21 21.95
CA LEU A 210 11.20 8.91 22.15
C LEU A 210 10.73 8.40 20.78
N ASP A 211 11.35 7.31 20.33
CA ASP A 211 10.96 6.61 19.12
C ASP A 211 10.52 5.18 19.44
N LEU A 212 9.24 4.91 19.26
CA LEU A 212 8.63 3.59 19.43
C LEU A 212 7.90 3.14 18.16
N SER A 213 8.24 3.73 17.00
CA SER A 213 7.51 3.47 15.76
C SER A 213 7.66 2.03 15.26
N MET A 214 6.82 1.61 14.30
CA MET A 214 6.91 0.31 13.63
C MET A 214 6.97 -0.87 14.63
N ASN A 215 6.00 -0.91 15.53
CA ASN A 215 5.84 -1.96 16.55
C ASN A 215 4.37 -2.45 16.56
N LYS A 216 4.01 -3.30 17.54
CA LYS A 216 2.64 -3.79 17.74
C LYS A 216 2.04 -3.25 19.05
N LEU A 217 2.44 -2.05 19.45
CA LEU A 217 1.96 -1.43 20.69
C LEU A 217 0.48 -1.10 20.57
N ASN A 218 -0.29 -1.37 21.63
CA ASN A 218 -1.73 -1.15 21.69
C ASN A 218 -2.13 -0.30 22.91
N GLY A 219 -3.42 -0.23 23.23
CA GLY A 219 -3.90 0.65 24.29
C GLY A 219 -3.94 2.11 23.85
N THR A 220 -3.80 3.05 24.78
CA THR A 220 -3.92 4.50 24.52
C THR A 220 -2.57 5.21 24.65
N ILE A 221 -2.41 6.36 23.98
CA ILE A 221 -1.32 7.29 24.27
C ILE A 221 -1.47 7.77 25.73
N PRO A 222 -0.52 7.50 26.64
CA PRO A 222 -0.71 7.80 28.05
C PRO A 222 -0.69 9.31 28.35
N MET A 223 -1.56 9.75 29.27
CA MET A 223 -1.65 11.15 29.71
C MET A 223 -0.33 11.70 30.27
N TRP A 224 0.51 10.83 30.86
CA TRP A 224 1.79 11.24 31.45
C TRP A 224 2.80 11.74 30.42
N ILE A 225 2.61 11.47 29.12
CA ILE A 225 3.49 12.01 28.06
C ILE A 225 3.61 13.52 28.17
N GLY A 226 2.52 14.23 28.51
CA GLY A 226 2.55 15.68 28.72
C GLY A 226 3.44 16.17 29.86
N LYS A 227 3.88 15.28 30.77
CA LYS A 227 4.83 15.60 31.85
C LYS A 227 6.29 15.60 31.38
N SER A 228 6.60 15.03 30.22
CA SER A 228 7.95 14.98 29.64
C SER A 228 8.33 16.32 29.00
N LEU A 229 8.42 17.39 29.79
CA LEU A 229 8.61 18.77 29.31
C LEU A 229 9.94 19.02 28.56
N ALA A 230 10.87 18.07 28.61
CA ALA A 230 12.12 18.11 27.84
C ALA A 230 11.98 17.56 26.41
N LEU A 231 10.85 16.91 26.08
CA LEU A 231 10.63 16.19 24.84
C LEU A 231 10.61 17.13 23.63
N GLN A 232 11.34 16.74 22.59
CA GLN A 232 11.54 17.43 21.32
C GLN A 232 11.04 16.59 20.14
N LYS A 233 11.19 15.26 20.21
CA LYS A 233 10.68 14.31 19.21
C LYS A 233 9.86 13.22 19.89
N LEU A 234 8.64 13.01 19.40
CA LEU A 234 7.79 11.88 19.74
C LEU A 234 7.39 11.16 18.45
N ASN A 235 7.83 9.93 18.29
CA ASN A 235 7.49 9.10 17.15
C ASN A 235 6.83 7.80 17.62
N LEU A 236 5.56 7.63 17.26
CA LEU A 236 4.73 6.45 17.53
C LEU A 236 4.11 5.90 16.24
N PHE A 237 4.66 6.28 15.08
CA PHE A 237 4.24 5.84 13.75
C PHE A 237 4.08 4.32 13.66
N GLU A 238 3.09 3.85 12.89
CA GLU A 238 2.89 2.43 12.57
C GLU A 238 2.84 1.52 13.81
N ASN A 239 1.74 1.64 14.56
CA ASN A 239 1.44 0.83 15.74
C ASN A 239 -0.08 0.51 15.77
N GLN A 240 -0.57 -0.05 16.87
CA GLN A 240 -1.99 -0.38 17.10
C GLN A 240 -2.60 0.50 18.21
N LEU A 241 -2.07 1.71 18.43
CA LEU A 241 -2.55 2.62 19.46
C LEU A 241 -3.97 3.10 19.13
N SER A 242 -4.79 3.28 20.17
CA SER A 242 -6.21 3.59 20.09
C SER A 242 -6.58 4.69 21.08
N GLY A 243 -7.84 5.12 21.10
CA GLY A 243 -8.30 6.23 21.94
C GLY A 243 -7.88 7.59 21.40
N SER A 244 -8.17 8.64 22.16
CA SER A 244 -7.91 10.02 21.76
C SER A 244 -6.48 10.47 21.98
N ILE A 245 -6.02 11.43 21.17
CA ILE A 245 -4.80 12.18 21.45
C ILE A 245 -5.00 12.98 22.76
N PRO A 246 -4.18 12.77 23.80
CA PRO A 246 -4.33 13.48 25.08
C PRO A 246 -4.18 15.00 24.96
N GLU A 247 -5.03 15.78 25.63
CA GLU A 247 -4.85 17.24 25.71
C GLU A 247 -3.50 17.62 26.33
N SER A 248 -2.95 16.78 27.21
CA SER A 248 -1.66 16.99 27.86
C SER A 248 -0.49 17.04 26.87
N VAL A 249 -0.63 16.50 25.65
CA VAL A 249 0.38 16.63 24.58
C VAL A 249 0.68 18.10 24.31
N GLY A 250 -0.32 19.00 24.38
CA GLY A 250 -0.14 20.44 24.19
C GLY A 250 0.79 21.11 25.20
N GLN A 251 1.13 20.45 26.32
CA GLN A 251 2.05 20.98 27.34
C GLN A 251 3.53 20.83 26.95
N LEU A 252 3.84 20.08 25.88
CA LEU A 252 5.19 19.79 25.42
C LEU A 252 5.81 20.97 24.66
N SER A 253 6.03 22.08 25.34
CA SER A 253 6.50 23.35 24.74
C SER A 253 7.82 23.27 23.96
N LYS A 254 8.64 22.23 24.16
CA LYS A 254 9.89 21.99 23.41
C LYS A 254 9.73 21.06 22.21
N LEU A 255 8.54 20.51 21.99
CA LEU A 255 8.28 19.55 20.92
C LEU A 255 8.44 20.23 19.56
N LYS A 256 9.22 19.57 18.70
CA LYS A 256 9.49 19.95 17.32
C LYS A 256 8.87 18.96 16.34
N HIS A 257 8.82 17.68 16.70
CA HIS A 257 8.38 16.61 15.82
C HIS A 257 7.41 15.68 16.54
N ILE A 258 6.21 15.56 16.01
CA ILE A 258 5.22 14.57 16.46
C ILE A 258 4.72 13.75 15.28
N HIS A 259 4.89 12.43 15.37
CA HIS A 259 4.48 11.50 14.32
C HIS A 259 3.67 10.36 14.94
N LEU A 260 2.37 10.32 14.64
CA LEU A 260 1.40 9.36 15.17
C LEU A 260 0.65 8.62 14.04
N SER A 261 1.12 8.73 12.80
CA SER A 261 0.37 8.18 11.67
C SER A 261 0.35 6.65 11.69
N TYR A 262 -0.57 6.06 10.92
CA TYR A 262 -0.77 4.61 10.84
C TYR A 262 -1.02 3.97 12.21
N ASN A 263 -2.06 4.45 12.89
CA ASN A 263 -2.55 3.90 14.16
C ASN A 263 -4.09 3.76 14.11
N GLN A 264 -4.72 3.52 15.25
CA GLN A 264 -6.18 3.43 15.40
C GLN A 264 -6.73 4.55 16.31
N LEU A 265 -6.03 5.69 16.39
CA LEU A 265 -6.42 6.82 17.24
C LEU A 265 -7.76 7.40 16.77
N ASN A 266 -8.60 7.81 17.71
CA ASN A 266 -9.95 8.32 17.45
C ASN A 266 -10.22 9.62 18.22
N GLY A 267 -11.45 10.15 18.12
CA GLY A 267 -11.79 11.43 18.74
C GLY A 267 -11.17 12.62 17.99
N SER A 268 -11.33 13.82 18.55
CA SER A 268 -10.91 15.07 17.92
C SER A 268 -9.44 15.39 18.13
N ILE A 269 -8.85 16.13 17.18
CA ILE A 269 -7.54 16.77 17.38
C ILE A 269 -7.68 17.81 18.50
N PRO A 270 -6.93 17.71 19.62
CA PRO A 270 -7.08 18.64 20.74
C PRO A 270 -6.70 20.08 20.38
N ASP A 271 -7.48 21.05 20.85
CA ASP A 271 -7.17 22.48 20.71
C ASP A 271 -5.80 22.85 21.30
N SER A 272 -5.34 22.11 22.32
CA SER A 272 -4.06 22.30 23.00
C SER A 272 -2.85 22.07 22.08
N ILE A 273 -3.01 21.37 20.94
CA ILE A 273 -1.95 21.22 19.94
C ILE A 273 -1.42 22.58 19.47
N GLY A 274 -2.28 23.59 19.36
CA GLY A 274 -1.87 24.96 19.01
C GLY A 274 -0.97 25.67 20.03
N GLN A 275 -0.65 25.05 21.17
CA GLN A 275 0.29 25.56 22.17
C GLN A 275 1.75 25.16 21.88
N LEU A 276 1.98 24.23 20.94
CA LEU A 276 3.30 23.69 20.59
C LEU A 276 4.08 24.66 19.68
N SER A 277 4.46 25.83 20.18
CA SER A 277 5.04 26.91 19.37
C SER A 277 6.36 26.57 18.64
N ASN A 278 7.05 25.52 19.07
CA ASN A 278 8.29 25.03 18.45
C ASN A 278 8.05 23.90 17.43
N LEU A 279 6.80 23.49 17.20
CA LEU A 279 6.49 22.38 16.32
C LEU A 279 6.84 22.71 14.88
N GLU A 280 7.60 21.82 14.26
CA GLU A 280 8.10 21.87 12.89
C GLU A 280 7.43 20.78 12.03
N TYR A 281 7.14 19.61 12.62
CA TYR A 281 6.53 18.47 11.93
C TYR A 281 5.37 17.89 12.74
N LEU A 282 4.20 17.78 12.12
CA LEU A 282 3.02 17.15 12.67
C LEU A 282 2.44 16.19 11.63
N SER A 283 2.47 14.89 11.92
CA SER A 283 1.74 13.88 11.14
C SER A 283 0.86 13.01 12.03
N PHE A 284 -0.45 13.06 11.79
CA PHE A 284 -1.51 12.25 12.40
C PHE A 284 -2.30 11.44 11.36
N SER A 285 -1.75 11.26 10.16
CA SER A 285 -2.46 10.62 9.05
C SER A 285 -2.79 9.14 9.29
N SER A 286 -3.68 8.57 8.49
CA SER A 286 -4.03 7.14 8.55
C SER A 286 -4.44 6.69 9.96
N ASN A 287 -5.44 7.37 10.51
CA ASN A 287 -6.05 7.10 11.82
C ASN A 287 -7.59 7.14 11.70
N LYS A 288 -8.30 7.14 12.83
CA LYS A 288 -9.77 7.26 12.92
C LYS A 288 -10.18 8.59 13.59
N LEU A 289 -9.36 9.63 13.49
CA LEU A 289 -9.63 10.94 14.09
C LEU A 289 -10.87 11.57 13.44
N ASN A 290 -11.67 12.27 14.23
CA ASN A 290 -12.93 12.88 13.80
C ASN A 290 -13.09 14.31 14.32
N GLY A 291 -14.24 14.93 14.08
CA GLY A 291 -14.46 16.34 14.42
C GLY A 291 -13.63 17.27 13.53
N VAL A 292 -13.37 18.49 14.00
CA VAL A 292 -12.76 19.55 13.18
C VAL A 292 -11.25 19.65 13.35
N ILE A 293 -10.55 20.16 12.32
CA ILE A 293 -9.19 20.68 12.49
C ILE A 293 -9.29 21.97 13.32
N PRO A 294 -8.64 22.07 14.50
CA PRO A 294 -8.81 23.23 15.36
C PRO A 294 -8.14 24.48 14.78
N ASN A 295 -8.81 25.63 14.89
CA ASN A 295 -8.26 26.95 14.49
C ASN A 295 -6.94 27.29 15.23
N SER A 296 -6.69 26.66 16.39
CA SER A 296 -5.46 26.83 17.15
C SER A 296 -4.21 26.37 16.37
N ILE A 297 -4.35 25.51 15.35
CA ILE A 297 -3.24 25.08 14.48
C ILE A 297 -2.53 26.26 13.82
N SER A 298 -3.27 27.35 13.54
CA SER A 298 -2.75 28.60 12.99
C SER A 298 -1.70 29.28 13.87
N LYS A 299 -1.52 28.86 15.13
CA LYS A 299 -0.51 29.40 16.05
C LYS A 299 0.88 28.76 15.89
N LEU A 300 0.99 27.66 15.13
CA LEU A 300 2.22 26.89 14.95
C LEU A 300 3.15 27.54 13.92
N SER A 301 3.72 28.70 14.24
CA SER A 301 4.49 29.51 13.29
C SER A 301 5.79 28.88 12.77
N ASN A 302 6.25 27.79 13.38
CA ASN A 302 7.43 27.03 12.93
C ASN A 302 7.06 25.80 12.09
N LEU A 303 5.78 25.51 11.90
CA LEU A 303 5.32 24.29 11.23
C LEU A 303 5.73 24.30 9.77
N GLN A 304 6.37 23.21 9.35
CA GLN A 304 6.84 22.94 8.00
C GLN A 304 5.99 21.85 7.36
N VAL A 305 5.65 20.80 8.11
CA VAL A 305 4.82 19.69 7.65
C VAL A 305 3.55 19.58 8.48
N LEU A 306 2.41 19.63 7.80
CA LEU A 306 1.09 19.35 8.37
C LEU A 306 0.44 18.21 7.60
N ASP A 307 0.39 17.03 8.21
CA ASP A 307 -0.24 15.85 7.64
C ASP A 307 -1.31 15.27 8.58
N VAL A 308 -2.56 15.36 8.17
CA VAL A 308 -3.74 14.80 8.87
C VAL A 308 -4.64 14.01 7.90
N ALA A 309 -4.09 13.62 6.75
CA ALA A 309 -4.83 12.91 5.72
C ALA A 309 -5.32 11.52 6.19
N TYR A 310 -6.25 10.92 5.46
CA TYR A 310 -6.77 9.57 5.74
C TYR A 310 -7.30 9.44 7.19
N ASN A 311 -8.26 10.31 7.53
CA ASN A 311 -8.98 10.30 8.79
C ASN A 311 -10.49 10.47 8.52
N SER A 312 -11.28 10.72 9.55
CA SER A 312 -12.71 11.06 9.46
C SER A 312 -12.97 12.50 9.92
N LEU A 313 -12.02 13.41 9.67
CA LEU A 313 -12.15 14.82 10.02
C LEU A 313 -13.22 15.49 9.15
N GLU A 314 -13.94 16.44 9.73
CA GLU A 314 -15.05 17.15 9.10
C GLU A 314 -14.99 18.66 9.38
N GLY A 315 -15.93 19.40 8.78
CA GLY A 315 -16.05 20.84 8.96
C GLY A 315 -15.37 21.65 7.87
N VAL A 316 -15.25 22.96 8.13
CA VAL A 316 -14.82 23.94 7.13
C VAL A 316 -13.38 24.36 7.36
N ILE A 317 -12.55 24.19 6.35
CA ILE A 317 -11.19 24.72 6.27
C ILE A 317 -11.24 26.04 5.51
N SER A 318 -10.72 27.08 6.15
CA SER A 318 -10.61 28.45 5.62
C SER A 318 -9.22 29.02 5.88
N GLU A 319 -8.93 30.20 5.33
CA GLU A 319 -7.62 30.85 5.45
C GLU A 319 -7.18 31.09 6.91
N ALA A 320 -8.13 31.11 7.86
CA ALA A 320 -7.86 31.28 9.28
C ALA A 320 -6.95 30.18 9.84
N HIS A 321 -7.09 28.94 9.35
CA HIS A 321 -6.27 27.80 9.80
C HIS A 321 -4.79 27.97 9.43
N PHE A 322 -4.51 28.73 8.36
CA PHE A 322 -3.19 28.87 7.79
C PHE A 322 -2.52 30.22 8.07
N ALA A 323 -3.21 31.13 8.78
CA ALA A 323 -2.87 32.56 8.85
C ALA A 323 -1.46 32.88 9.38
N LYS A 324 -0.82 32.02 10.19
CA LYS A 324 0.57 32.22 10.67
C LYS A 324 1.52 31.08 10.35
N LEU A 325 1.16 30.18 9.44
CA LEU A 325 2.01 29.04 9.07
C LEU A 325 3.05 29.44 8.01
N PHE A 326 3.90 30.41 8.34
CA PHE A 326 4.80 31.04 7.35
C PHE A 326 5.90 30.12 6.81
N LYS A 327 6.18 29.00 7.49
CA LYS A 327 7.21 28.03 7.11
C LYS A 327 6.66 26.76 6.46
N LEU A 328 5.34 26.70 6.21
CA LEU A 328 4.70 25.48 5.71
C LEU A 328 5.20 25.15 4.31
N ILE A 329 5.70 23.93 4.13
CA ILE A 329 6.19 23.38 2.86
C ILE A 329 5.35 22.19 2.41
N GLU A 330 4.73 21.47 3.34
CA GLU A 330 3.90 20.30 3.05
C GLU A 330 2.55 20.42 3.77
N LEU A 331 1.49 20.31 2.97
CA LEU A 331 0.11 20.28 3.45
C LEU A 331 -0.58 19.04 2.91
N SER A 332 -0.95 18.13 3.81
CA SER A 332 -1.70 16.91 3.52
C SER A 332 -2.92 16.83 4.44
N ILE A 333 -4.09 17.13 3.90
CA ILE A 333 -5.39 17.05 4.60
C ILE A 333 -6.40 16.15 3.88
N GLY A 334 -5.96 15.52 2.77
CA GLY A 334 -6.81 14.73 1.88
C GLY A 334 -7.45 13.51 2.53
N PHE A 335 -8.40 12.89 1.84
CA PHE A 335 -9.11 11.70 2.32
C PHE A 335 -9.76 11.90 3.70
N ASN A 336 -10.39 13.06 3.87
CA ASN A 336 -11.27 13.43 4.98
C ASN A 336 -12.61 13.94 4.42
N ASN A 337 -13.55 14.31 5.29
CA ASN A 337 -14.85 14.90 4.92
C ASN A 337 -14.86 16.43 5.09
N LEU A 338 -13.84 17.10 4.54
CA LEU A 338 -13.60 18.54 4.71
C LEU A 338 -14.21 19.37 3.58
N ASN A 339 -14.74 20.55 3.93
CA ASN A 339 -15.12 21.58 2.98
C ASN A 339 -14.06 22.69 2.97
N CYS A 340 -13.48 22.99 1.81
CA CYS A 340 -12.43 23.97 1.64
C CYS A 340 -13.00 25.29 1.11
N GLU A 341 -13.27 26.24 2.01
CA GLU A 341 -13.83 27.56 1.70
C GLU A 341 -12.75 28.64 1.81
N MET A 342 -11.99 28.83 0.74
CA MET A 342 -10.98 29.90 0.64
C MET A 342 -11.56 31.12 -0.09
N LYS A 343 -11.29 32.32 0.44
CA LYS A 343 -11.58 33.55 -0.31
C LYS A 343 -10.77 33.61 -1.60
N SER A 344 -11.37 34.07 -2.70
CA SER A 344 -10.69 34.20 -4.00
C SER A 344 -9.46 35.10 -3.95
N ASN A 345 -9.50 36.18 -3.16
CA ASN A 345 -8.37 37.11 -3.00
C ASN A 345 -7.32 36.67 -1.96
N TRP A 346 -7.44 35.46 -1.39
CA TRP A 346 -6.49 34.96 -0.42
C TRP A 346 -5.13 34.70 -1.06
N ARG A 347 -4.08 35.15 -0.39
CA ARG A 347 -2.68 34.96 -0.80
C ARG A 347 -1.93 34.36 0.39
N PRO A 348 -1.62 33.05 0.38
CA PRO A 348 -0.81 32.45 1.44
C PRO A 348 0.58 33.09 1.47
N LEU A 349 1.17 33.17 2.67
CA LEU A 349 2.51 33.72 2.90
C LEU A 349 3.60 32.65 2.90
N PHE A 350 3.23 31.43 2.51
CA PHE A 350 4.09 30.26 2.40
C PHE A 350 4.03 29.71 0.98
N HIS A 351 5.03 28.91 0.63
CA HIS A 351 5.14 28.26 -0.67
C HIS A 351 5.26 26.76 -0.41
N LEU A 352 4.22 26.03 -0.80
CA LEU A 352 4.15 24.58 -0.65
C LEU A 352 4.95 23.91 -1.76
N GLU A 353 5.57 22.80 -1.39
CA GLU A 353 6.22 21.87 -2.30
C GLU A 353 5.31 20.65 -2.54
N TYR A 354 4.59 20.20 -1.51
CA TYR A 354 3.59 19.13 -1.56
C TYR A 354 2.21 19.64 -1.13
N ILE A 355 1.18 19.35 -1.94
CA ILE A 355 -0.21 19.73 -1.72
C ILE A 355 -1.11 18.49 -1.88
N GLY A 356 -1.54 17.89 -0.79
CA GLY A 356 -2.53 16.81 -0.74
C GLY A 356 -3.84 17.29 -0.12
N MET A 357 -4.85 17.57 -0.93
CA MET A 357 -6.19 18.00 -0.45
C MET A 357 -7.30 17.22 -1.15
N GLU A 358 -7.03 15.95 -1.48
CA GLU A 358 -7.97 15.03 -2.10
C GLU A 358 -9.25 14.92 -1.28
N SER A 359 -10.40 14.87 -1.95
CA SER A 359 -11.73 14.85 -1.32
C SER A 359 -12.11 16.13 -0.55
N CYS A 360 -11.26 17.16 -0.45
CA CYS A 360 -11.65 18.45 0.14
C CYS A 360 -12.51 19.26 -0.83
N LYS A 361 -13.75 19.57 -0.46
CA LYS A 361 -14.72 20.17 -1.38
C LYS A 361 -14.53 21.68 -1.51
N PHE A 362 -14.02 22.15 -2.65
CA PHE A 362 -13.91 23.59 -2.96
C PHE A 362 -15.20 24.18 -3.52
N GLY A 363 -15.94 23.43 -4.35
CA GLY A 363 -17.21 23.86 -4.94
C GLY A 363 -17.12 25.03 -5.94
N THR A 364 -15.91 25.45 -6.33
CA THR A 364 -15.66 26.59 -7.21
C THR A 364 -14.69 26.23 -8.35
N GLY A 365 -14.20 27.24 -9.08
CA GLY A 365 -13.14 27.10 -10.07
C GLY A 365 -11.80 26.62 -9.50
N PHE A 366 -10.82 26.35 -10.38
CA PHE A 366 -9.44 26.04 -9.97
C PHE A 366 -8.90 27.11 -8.99
N PRO A 367 -8.47 26.73 -7.76
CA PRO A 367 -8.18 27.72 -6.72
C PRO A 367 -7.11 28.75 -7.11
N GLU A 368 -7.42 30.04 -6.97
CA GLU A 368 -6.51 31.14 -7.35
C GLU A 368 -5.22 31.17 -6.52
N TRP A 369 -5.26 30.75 -5.26
CA TRP A 369 -4.07 30.77 -4.41
C TRP A 369 -3.02 29.72 -4.83
N LEU A 370 -3.43 28.61 -5.44
CA LEU A 370 -2.52 27.58 -5.98
C LEU A 370 -1.63 28.15 -7.08
N GLN A 371 -2.12 29.17 -7.79
CA GLN A 371 -1.38 29.87 -8.83
C GLN A 371 -0.12 30.56 -8.32
N LEU A 372 -0.03 30.79 -7.01
CA LEU A 372 1.09 31.44 -6.34
C LEU A 372 2.14 30.44 -5.83
N GLN A 373 1.87 29.13 -5.91
CA GLN A 373 2.72 28.07 -5.35
C GLN A 373 3.81 27.64 -6.36
N ASN A 374 4.76 28.54 -6.66
CA ASN A 374 5.79 28.31 -7.68
C ASN A 374 6.85 27.24 -7.33
N THR A 375 6.87 26.76 -6.09
CA THR A 375 7.73 25.66 -5.61
C THR A 375 7.04 24.30 -5.65
N ALA A 376 5.74 24.24 -5.95
CA ALA A 376 4.96 23.01 -5.90
C ALA A 376 5.49 21.99 -6.93
N TYR A 377 5.82 20.79 -6.44
CA TYR A 377 6.20 19.64 -7.28
C TYR A 377 5.13 18.53 -7.26
N MET A 378 4.34 18.40 -6.19
CA MET A 378 3.20 17.46 -6.11
C MET A 378 1.91 18.21 -5.77
N VAL A 379 0.90 18.09 -6.64
CA VAL A 379 -0.44 18.67 -6.43
C VAL A 379 -1.51 17.60 -6.63
N TYR A 380 -2.13 17.19 -5.52
CA TYR A 380 -3.19 16.18 -5.46
C TYR A 380 -4.49 16.82 -4.98
N LEU A 381 -5.45 16.96 -5.89
CA LEU A 381 -6.76 17.56 -5.66
C LEU A 381 -7.87 16.70 -6.28
N SER A 382 -7.69 15.38 -6.30
CA SER A 382 -8.71 14.47 -6.81
C SER A 382 -9.96 14.52 -5.93
N ASN A 383 -11.15 14.34 -6.52
CA ASN A 383 -12.44 14.35 -5.81
C ASN A 383 -12.73 15.67 -5.04
N ALA A 384 -12.22 16.81 -5.50
CA ALA A 384 -12.27 18.08 -4.77
C ALA A 384 -13.43 19.01 -5.20
N SER A 385 -14.30 18.53 -6.10
CA SER A 385 -15.41 19.31 -6.69
C SER A 385 -14.96 20.62 -7.36
N ILE A 386 -13.75 20.61 -7.94
CA ILE A 386 -13.21 21.73 -8.73
C ILE A 386 -13.92 21.77 -10.07
N SER A 387 -14.34 22.95 -10.50
CA SER A 387 -15.07 23.18 -11.76
C SER A 387 -14.36 24.17 -12.68
N GLY A 388 -14.89 24.36 -13.89
CA GLY A 388 -14.34 25.32 -14.86
C GLY A 388 -13.04 24.82 -15.52
N PRO A 389 -12.41 25.66 -16.35
CA PRO A 389 -11.22 25.26 -17.10
C PRO A 389 -9.94 25.33 -16.27
N LEU A 390 -8.96 24.51 -16.65
CA LEU A 390 -7.59 24.62 -16.15
C LEU A 390 -6.94 25.94 -16.62
N PRO A 391 -6.07 26.56 -15.81
CA PRO A 391 -5.31 27.73 -16.23
C PRO A 391 -4.42 27.44 -17.46
N GLU A 392 -4.51 28.28 -18.50
CA GLU A 392 -3.75 28.12 -19.75
C GLU A 392 -2.22 28.13 -19.57
N ASN A 393 -1.74 28.75 -18.49
CA ASN A 393 -0.33 28.92 -18.15
C ASN A 393 0.10 28.12 -16.91
N ILE A 394 -0.63 27.06 -16.54
CA ILE A 394 -0.39 26.27 -15.32
C ILE A 394 1.08 25.83 -15.15
N SER A 395 1.75 25.41 -16.22
CA SER A 395 3.15 24.97 -16.16
C SER A 395 4.16 26.11 -15.98
N HIS A 396 3.78 27.35 -16.31
CA HIS A 396 4.59 28.53 -16.00
C HIS A 396 4.37 28.99 -14.55
N MET A 397 3.17 28.75 -14.01
CA MET A 397 2.82 29.10 -12.64
C MET A 397 3.49 28.15 -11.64
N MET A 398 3.54 26.85 -11.97
CA MET A 398 4.21 25.81 -11.19
C MET A 398 5.32 25.15 -12.03
N PRO A 399 6.49 25.81 -12.18
CA PRO A 399 7.55 25.35 -13.08
C PRO A 399 8.28 24.09 -12.61
N GLN A 400 8.13 23.69 -11.34
CA GLN A 400 8.71 22.47 -10.76
C GLN A 400 7.71 21.31 -10.70
N LEU A 401 6.50 21.49 -11.26
CA LEU A 401 5.42 20.51 -11.16
C LEU A 401 5.82 19.17 -11.77
N ARG A 402 5.82 18.13 -10.94
CA ARG A 402 6.06 16.74 -11.35
C ARG A 402 4.78 15.95 -11.39
N HIS A 403 3.91 16.11 -10.40
CA HIS A 403 2.66 15.36 -10.32
C HIS A 403 1.47 16.33 -10.29
N LEU A 404 0.50 16.11 -11.18
CA LEU A 404 -0.77 16.83 -11.21
C LEU A 404 -1.92 15.82 -11.25
N LEU A 405 -2.53 15.57 -10.10
CA LEU A 405 -3.63 14.60 -9.96
C LEU A 405 -4.93 15.35 -9.63
N LEU A 406 -5.84 15.39 -10.60
CA LEU A 406 -7.10 16.12 -10.56
C LEU A 406 -8.31 15.24 -10.92
N ALA A 407 -8.19 13.93 -10.74
CA ALA A 407 -9.25 12.97 -11.00
C ALA A 407 -10.57 13.30 -10.29
N ASP A 408 -11.70 12.81 -10.79
CA ASP A 408 -13.00 12.93 -10.12
C ASP A 408 -13.43 14.36 -9.81
N ASN A 409 -13.28 15.27 -10.78
CA ASN A 409 -13.68 16.67 -10.63
C ASN A 409 -14.69 17.07 -11.72
N LEU A 410 -15.05 18.35 -11.75
CA LEU A 410 -15.99 18.96 -12.70
C LEU A 410 -15.24 19.87 -13.68
N ILE A 411 -13.97 19.60 -13.95
CA ILE A 411 -13.11 20.44 -14.80
C ILE A 411 -13.58 20.30 -16.25
N ASN A 412 -13.70 21.43 -16.95
CA ASN A 412 -14.17 21.48 -18.34
C ASN A 412 -13.18 22.20 -19.26
N GLY A 413 -13.54 22.35 -20.54
CA GLY A 413 -12.63 22.92 -21.55
C GLY A 413 -11.61 21.90 -22.06
N SER A 414 -10.51 22.38 -22.63
CA SER A 414 -9.44 21.56 -23.20
C SER A 414 -8.20 21.52 -22.29
N ILE A 415 -7.32 20.54 -22.52
CA ILE A 415 -6.02 20.47 -21.84
C ILE A 415 -5.17 21.70 -22.26
N PRO A 416 -4.68 22.52 -21.30
CA PRO A 416 -3.81 23.66 -21.59
C PRO A 416 -2.54 23.29 -22.35
N LYS A 417 -2.18 24.09 -23.36
CA LYS A 417 -0.95 23.87 -24.14
C LYS A 417 0.32 23.97 -23.30
N SER A 418 0.29 24.69 -22.17
CA SER A 418 1.45 24.77 -21.28
C SER A 418 1.87 23.41 -20.73
N LEU A 419 0.94 22.47 -20.53
CA LEU A 419 1.24 21.14 -19.97
C LEU A 419 2.17 20.34 -20.89
N CYS A 420 1.95 20.41 -22.22
CA CYS A 420 2.89 19.86 -23.21
C CYS A 420 4.31 20.44 -23.10
N ASN A 421 4.43 21.71 -22.68
CA ASN A 421 5.72 22.39 -22.59
C ASN A 421 6.45 22.14 -21.26
N SER A 422 5.81 21.50 -20.28
CA SER A 422 6.45 21.19 -19.00
C SER A 422 7.63 20.25 -19.21
N LYS A 423 8.75 20.49 -18.52
CA LYS A 423 9.94 19.62 -18.57
C LYS A 423 10.01 18.65 -17.39
N THR A 424 9.28 18.95 -16.33
CA THR A 424 9.35 18.23 -15.05
C THR A 424 8.14 17.34 -14.83
N LEU A 425 7.07 17.49 -15.62
CA LEU A 425 5.82 16.74 -15.43
C LEU A 425 6.06 15.26 -15.72
N GLU A 426 5.84 14.45 -14.70
CA GLU A 426 6.06 13.01 -14.64
C GLU A 426 4.72 12.25 -14.59
N PHE A 427 3.73 12.81 -13.86
CA PHE A 427 2.41 12.20 -13.65
C PHE A 427 1.28 13.19 -13.93
N LEU A 428 0.35 12.80 -14.80
CA LEU A 428 -0.84 13.56 -15.11
C LEU A 428 -2.08 12.67 -15.05
N ASP A 429 -2.95 12.97 -14.10
CA ASP A 429 -4.25 12.34 -13.98
C ASP A 429 -5.35 13.41 -14.04
N LEU A 430 -6.07 13.42 -15.16
CA LEU A 430 -7.25 14.25 -15.40
C LEU A 430 -8.50 13.39 -15.61
N SER A 431 -8.48 12.13 -15.15
CA SER A 431 -9.55 11.18 -15.34
C SER A 431 -10.87 11.65 -14.71
N ASN A 432 -11.98 11.13 -15.21
CA ASN A 432 -13.33 11.38 -14.68
C ASN A 432 -13.64 12.88 -14.47
N ASN A 433 -13.58 13.63 -15.56
CA ASN A 433 -13.85 15.07 -15.62
C ASN A 433 -14.78 15.39 -16.82
N MET A 434 -15.04 16.67 -17.08
CA MET A 434 -15.83 17.15 -18.22
C MET A 434 -14.94 17.77 -19.32
N LEU A 435 -13.69 17.32 -19.46
CA LEU A 435 -12.77 17.85 -20.47
C LEU A 435 -13.22 17.42 -21.86
N SER A 436 -12.97 18.27 -22.85
CA SER A 436 -13.41 18.08 -24.24
C SER A 436 -12.42 18.67 -25.24
N GLY A 437 -12.71 18.51 -26.53
CA GLY A 437 -11.81 18.89 -27.62
C GLY A 437 -10.82 17.78 -27.95
N SER A 438 -9.75 18.12 -28.67
CA SER A 438 -8.72 17.16 -29.06
C SER A 438 -7.57 17.10 -28.06
N ILE A 439 -7.04 15.91 -27.82
CA ILE A 439 -5.77 15.75 -27.12
C ILE A 439 -4.67 16.36 -28.01
N LEU A 440 -3.88 17.29 -27.45
CA LEU A 440 -2.89 18.04 -28.22
C LEU A 440 -1.74 17.15 -28.72
N ASP A 441 -1.26 17.42 -29.93
CA ASP A 441 -0.14 16.70 -30.55
C ASP A 441 1.19 17.48 -30.35
N CYS A 442 1.61 17.67 -29.08
CA CYS A 442 2.78 18.47 -28.72
C CYS A 442 3.78 17.83 -27.74
N TRP A 443 3.65 16.54 -27.43
CA TRP A 443 4.50 15.84 -26.47
C TRP A 443 5.92 15.57 -27.02
N ARG A 444 6.94 15.61 -26.16
CA ARG A 444 8.35 15.55 -26.55
C ARG A 444 9.07 14.38 -25.88
N ASN A 445 10.03 13.81 -26.60
CA ASN A 445 10.78 12.63 -26.16
C ASN A 445 11.74 12.91 -24.97
N ASP A 446 12.12 14.16 -24.72
CA ASP A 446 12.98 14.54 -23.60
C ASP A 446 12.23 14.64 -22.26
N GLN A 447 10.92 14.36 -22.24
CA GLN A 447 10.09 14.40 -21.04
C GLN A 447 10.15 13.05 -20.29
N ALA A 448 10.43 13.10 -18.99
CA ALA A 448 10.35 11.95 -18.09
C ALA A 448 8.89 11.67 -17.68
N PHE A 449 8.00 11.46 -18.64
CA PHE A 449 6.57 11.27 -18.40
C PHE A 449 6.26 9.79 -18.18
N TYR A 450 5.74 9.42 -17.00
CA TYR A 450 5.51 8.03 -16.61
C TYR A 450 4.04 7.60 -16.68
N LEU A 451 3.10 8.49 -16.33
CA LEU A 451 1.67 8.18 -16.28
C LEU A 451 0.83 9.29 -16.90
N MET A 452 0.00 8.92 -17.88
CA MET A 452 -1.04 9.77 -18.47
C MET A 452 -2.40 9.10 -18.38
N ASP A 453 -3.25 9.59 -17.48
CA ASP A 453 -4.66 9.18 -17.39
C ASP A 453 -5.58 10.34 -17.79
N LEU A 454 -6.27 10.16 -18.91
CA LEU A 454 -7.28 11.07 -19.47
C LEU A 454 -8.62 10.36 -19.66
N SER A 455 -8.82 9.24 -18.97
CA SER A 455 -10.01 8.40 -19.09
C SER A 455 -11.28 9.12 -18.60
N PHE A 456 -12.45 8.63 -19.01
CA PHE A 456 -13.75 9.18 -18.57
C PHE A 456 -13.89 10.69 -18.78
N ASN A 457 -13.68 11.12 -20.02
CA ASN A 457 -13.86 12.51 -20.42
C ASN A 457 -14.65 12.57 -21.73
N SER A 458 -14.76 13.76 -22.33
CA SER A 458 -15.40 14.00 -23.63
C SER A 458 -14.39 14.34 -24.73
N PHE A 459 -13.16 13.82 -24.66
CA PHE A 459 -12.15 14.04 -25.69
C PHE A 459 -12.57 13.42 -27.03
N SER A 460 -12.22 14.09 -28.13
CA SER A 460 -12.56 13.66 -29.49
C SER A 460 -11.41 13.97 -30.46
N GLY A 461 -11.52 13.54 -31.72
CA GLY A 461 -10.45 13.68 -32.70
C GLY A 461 -9.54 12.46 -32.78
N LEU A 462 -8.39 12.63 -33.43
CA LEU A 462 -7.43 11.57 -33.69
C LEU A 462 -6.51 11.32 -32.50
N PHE A 463 -5.97 10.11 -32.39
CA PHE A 463 -4.90 9.82 -31.45
C PHE A 463 -3.64 10.65 -31.78
N PRO A 464 -3.05 11.39 -30.82
CA PRO A 464 -1.89 12.24 -31.05
C PRO A 464 -0.61 11.42 -31.31
N ASN A 465 0.11 11.72 -32.39
CA ASN A 465 1.31 10.98 -32.79
C ASN A 465 2.49 11.20 -31.84
N THR A 466 2.51 12.32 -31.14
CA THR A 466 3.59 12.71 -30.23
C THR A 466 3.58 11.94 -28.92
N ILE A 467 2.43 11.40 -28.45
CA ILE A 467 2.40 10.54 -27.25
C ILE A 467 3.27 9.30 -27.47
N GLY A 468 3.28 8.77 -28.71
CA GLY A 468 4.17 7.69 -29.12
C GLY A 468 5.65 7.95 -28.90
N LYS A 469 6.08 9.20 -28.78
CA LYS A 469 7.49 9.57 -28.57
C LYS A 469 7.90 9.60 -27.10
N LEU A 470 6.99 9.35 -26.16
CA LEU A 470 7.29 9.38 -24.73
C LEU A 470 7.95 8.06 -24.31
N ASN A 471 9.28 8.01 -24.37
CA ASN A 471 10.07 6.79 -24.12
C ASN A 471 9.90 6.20 -22.71
N PHE A 472 9.52 7.01 -21.72
CA PHE A 472 9.38 6.60 -20.31
C PHE A 472 7.92 6.34 -19.90
N LEU A 473 6.97 6.43 -20.84
CA LEU A 473 5.55 6.26 -20.52
C LEU A 473 5.26 4.80 -20.16
N HIS A 474 4.92 4.56 -18.89
CA HIS A 474 4.52 3.25 -18.38
C HIS A 474 3.01 3.03 -18.47
N VAL A 475 2.21 4.09 -18.25
CA VAL A 475 0.74 4.00 -18.18
C VAL A 475 0.11 5.02 -19.12
N LEU A 476 -0.72 4.55 -20.05
CA LEU A 476 -1.56 5.37 -20.90
C LEU A 476 -3.01 4.89 -20.84
N GLN A 477 -3.88 5.72 -20.29
CA GLN A 477 -5.32 5.44 -20.17
C GLN A 477 -6.13 6.56 -20.82
N LEU A 478 -6.86 6.21 -21.89
CA LEU A 478 -7.71 7.11 -22.66
C LEU A 478 -9.15 6.60 -22.76
N ASN A 479 -9.50 5.57 -21.99
CA ASN A 479 -10.76 4.88 -22.11
C ASN A 479 -11.97 5.76 -21.79
N ASN A 480 -13.11 5.40 -22.35
CA ASN A 480 -14.38 6.10 -22.17
C ASN A 480 -14.29 7.58 -22.60
N ASN A 481 -13.98 7.77 -23.89
CA ASN A 481 -13.91 9.05 -24.59
C ASN A 481 -14.58 8.92 -25.98
N SER A 482 -14.41 9.92 -26.85
CA SER A 482 -14.91 9.94 -28.24
C SER A 482 -13.78 10.03 -29.28
N LEU A 483 -12.59 9.51 -28.97
CA LEU A 483 -11.45 9.47 -29.89
C LEU A 483 -11.71 8.47 -31.03
N HIS A 484 -11.18 8.75 -32.22
CA HIS A 484 -11.44 7.93 -33.41
C HIS A 484 -10.24 7.89 -34.35
N GLY A 485 -10.38 7.13 -35.44
CA GLY A 485 -9.35 6.95 -36.46
C GLY A 485 -8.46 5.73 -36.20
N GLU A 486 -7.47 5.55 -37.06
CA GLU A 486 -6.55 4.41 -37.02
C GLU A 486 -5.26 4.71 -36.25
N LEU A 487 -4.68 3.70 -35.60
CA LEU A 487 -3.52 3.85 -34.70
C LEU A 487 -2.15 3.64 -35.38
N HIS A 488 -2.11 3.35 -36.68
CA HIS A 488 -0.97 2.73 -37.40
C HIS A 488 0.41 3.43 -37.32
N ARG A 489 0.50 4.70 -36.92
CA ARG A 489 1.78 5.44 -36.82
C ARG A 489 2.14 5.89 -35.41
N ALA A 490 1.15 6.04 -34.54
CA ALA A 490 1.34 6.70 -33.25
C ALA A 490 1.83 5.74 -32.14
N LEU A 491 1.59 4.43 -32.27
CA LEU A 491 1.94 3.45 -31.22
C LEU A 491 3.27 2.71 -31.47
N LYS A 492 4.05 3.09 -32.49
CA LYS A 492 5.27 2.37 -32.91
C LYS A 492 6.48 2.52 -31.97
N ASN A 493 6.47 3.50 -31.07
CA ASN A 493 7.66 3.94 -30.33
C ASN A 493 7.55 3.75 -28.79
N PHE A 494 6.63 2.90 -28.31
CA PHE A 494 6.49 2.64 -26.87
C PHE A 494 7.44 1.55 -26.38
N SER A 495 8.60 1.95 -25.86
CA SER A 495 9.59 1.00 -25.36
C SER A 495 9.38 0.55 -23.91
N SER A 496 8.67 1.36 -23.10
CA SER A 496 8.52 1.14 -21.65
C SER A 496 7.06 0.91 -21.22
N LEU A 497 6.11 0.84 -22.15
CA LEU A 497 4.69 0.82 -21.82
C LEU A 497 4.28 -0.48 -21.13
N VAL A 498 3.55 -0.35 -20.02
CA VAL A 498 3.08 -1.44 -19.17
C VAL A 498 1.56 -1.57 -19.21
N VAL A 499 0.84 -0.44 -19.22
CA VAL A 499 -0.63 -0.39 -19.31
C VAL A 499 -1.04 0.46 -20.50
N LEU A 500 -1.82 -0.13 -21.40
CA LEU A 500 -2.49 0.55 -22.50
C LEU A 500 -3.99 0.29 -22.44
N ASP A 501 -4.76 1.30 -22.07
CA ASP A 501 -6.22 1.26 -22.10
C ASP A 501 -6.79 2.31 -23.07
N LEU A 502 -7.31 1.83 -24.19
CA LEU A 502 -7.96 2.63 -25.23
C LEU A 502 -9.45 2.29 -25.37
N GLY A 503 -10.01 1.54 -24.42
CA GLY A 503 -11.38 1.03 -24.50
C GLY A 503 -12.44 2.13 -24.56
N GLU A 504 -13.67 1.75 -24.91
CA GLU A 504 -14.84 2.65 -24.95
C GLU A 504 -14.56 3.94 -25.77
N ASN A 505 -13.98 3.77 -26.95
CA ASN A 505 -13.71 4.83 -27.92
C ASN A 505 -14.20 4.41 -29.31
N LYS A 506 -13.96 5.24 -30.33
CA LYS A 506 -14.35 4.99 -31.74
C LYS A 506 -13.14 4.71 -32.63
N PHE A 507 -12.07 4.16 -32.07
CA PHE A 507 -10.89 3.73 -32.84
C PHE A 507 -11.25 2.61 -33.80
N SER A 508 -10.66 2.63 -35.00
CA SER A 508 -10.95 1.69 -36.08
C SER A 508 -9.67 1.19 -36.75
N GLY A 509 -9.81 0.25 -37.67
CA GLY A 509 -8.70 -0.32 -38.44
C GLY A 509 -8.30 -1.71 -37.95
N ASN A 510 -7.16 -2.20 -38.44
CA ASN A 510 -6.59 -3.46 -37.99
C ASN A 510 -5.57 -3.21 -36.86
N ILE A 511 -5.45 -4.17 -35.93
CA ILE A 511 -4.47 -4.14 -34.83
C ILE A 511 -3.08 -4.55 -35.37
N THR A 512 -2.44 -3.71 -36.18
CA THR A 512 -1.13 -4.05 -36.81
C THR A 512 0.07 -3.40 -36.12
N TRP A 513 -0.17 -2.53 -35.15
CA TRP A 513 0.84 -1.68 -34.53
C TRP A 513 1.63 -2.37 -33.42
N ILE A 514 1.25 -3.59 -33.04
CA ILE A 514 1.96 -4.46 -32.07
C ILE A 514 3.25 -5.05 -32.69
N ARG A 515 3.48 -4.83 -33.99
CA ARG A 515 4.44 -5.54 -34.84
C ARG A 515 5.92 -5.18 -34.66
N GLU A 516 6.29 -4.22 -33.82
CA GLU A 516 7.67 -3.73 -33.70
C GLU A 516 8.29 -4.08 -32.33
N HIS A 517 9.57 -4.46 -32.34
CA HIS A 517 10.31 -5.18 -31.29
C HIS A 517 10.62 -4.33 -30.04
N GLU A 518 9.66 -3.52 -29.56
CA GLU A 518 9.93 -2.53 -28.52
C GLU A 518 8.92 -2.54 -27.35
N ILE A 519 7.68 -3.08 -27.50
CA ILE A 519 6.69 -3.11 -26.40
C ILE A 519 6.81 -4.36 -25.51
N HIS A 520 7.99 -4.60 -24.94
CA HIS A 520 8.27 -5.84 -24.19
C HIS A 520 7.65 -5.90 -22.79
N PHE A 521 7.29 -4.76 -22.21
CA PHE A 521 6.85 -4.65 -20.82
C PHE A 521 5.32 -4.61 -20.65
N LEU A 522 4.56 -4.72 -21.74
CA LEU A 522 3.10 -4.58 -21.69
C LEU A 522 2.48 -5.72 -20.87
N LYS A 523 1.83 -5.35 -19.77
CA LYS A 523 1.07 -6.24 -18.89
C LYS A 523 -0.43 -6.17 -19.14
N VAL A 524 -0.93 -4.99 -19.48
CA VAL A 524 -2.37 -4.74 -19.70
C VAL A 524 -2.58 -4.16 -21.08
N LEU A 525 -3.38 -4.85 -21.88
CA LEU A 525 -3.88 -4.36 -23.15
C LEU A 525 -5.41 -4.41 -23.16
N ARG A 526 -6.05 -3.24 -23.16
CA ARG A 526 -7.49 -3.09 -23.19
C ARG A 526 -7.93 -2.23 -24.37
N LEU A 527 -8.64 -2.86 -25.31
CA LEU A 527 -9.19 -2.27 -26.54
C LEU A 527 -10.70 -2.52 -26.65
N ARG A 528 -11.36 -2.73 -25.51
CA ARG A 528 -12.78 -3.06 -25.43
C ARG A 528 -13.68 -2.01 -26.05
N LYS A 529 -14.80 -2.40 -26.66
CA LYS A 529 -15.85 -1.48 -27.11
C LYS A 529 -15.28 -0.39 -28.02
N THR A 530 -14.61 -0.85 -29.08
CA THR A 530 -14.13 0.02 -30.16
C THR A 530 -14.58 -0.53 -31.53
N LEU A 531 -14.04 0.00 -32.62
CA LEU A 531 -14.42 -0.38 -33.99
C LEU A 531 -13.28 -1.13 -34.70
N PHE A 532 -12.40 -1.81 -33.96
CA PHE A 532 -11.35 -2.63 -34.58
C PHE A 532 -11.96 -3.80 -35.35
N PHE A 533 -11.34 -4.14 -36.48
CA PHE A 533 -11.75 -5.23 -37.34
C PHE A 533 -10.54 -6.01 -37.87
N GLY A 534 -10.82 -7.07 -38.64
CA GLY A 534 -9.81 -7.96 -39.17
C GLY A 534 -9.34 -8.98 -38.12
N ASN A 535 -8.27 -9.69 -38.45
CA ASN A 535 -7.80 -10.80 -37.63
C ASN A 535 -6.97 -10.30 -36.44
N ILE A 536 -7.05 -11.04 -35.33
CA ILE A 536 -6.13 -10.88 -34.20
C ILE A 536 -4.70 -11.14 -34.70
N PRO A 537 -3.76 -10.19 -34.54
CA PRO A 537 -2.39 -10.31 -35.05
C PRO A 537 -1.60 -11.39 -34.30
N LEU A 538 -0.75 -12.13 -35.03
CA LEU A 538 0.16 -13.13 -34.44
C LEU A 538 1.18 -12.49 -33.50
N GLU A 539 1.49 -11.22 -33.71
CA GLU A 539 2.46 -10.45 -32.92
C GLU A 539 2.03 -10.25 -31.46
N LEU A 540 0.74 -10.38 -31.12
CA LEU A 540 0.28 -10.42 -29.73
C LEU A 540 0.93 -11.55 -28.94
N CYS A 541 1.25 -12.68 -29.59
CA CYS A 541 1.90 -13.81 -28.94
C CYS A 541 3.36 -13.53 -28.54
N LEU A 542 3.94 -12.40 -28.96
CA LEU A 542 5.29 -11.98 -28.55
C LEU A 542 5.30 -11.22 -27.21
N LEU A 543 4.13 -10.84 -26.68
CA LEU A 543 4.01 -10.10 -25.43
C LEU A 543 4.17 -11.04 -24.23
N SER A 544 5.42 -11.31 -23.85
CA SER A 544 5.75 -12.27 -22.79
C SER A 544 5.35 -11.83 -21.38
N GLN A 545 5.07 -10.54 -21.18
CA GLN A 545 4.64 -9.96 -19.91
C GLN A 545 3.12 -9.74 -19.82
N LEU A 546 2.35 -10.14 -20.84
CA LEU A 546 0.92 -9.88 -20.87
C LEU A 546 0.19 -10.66 -19.77
N GLN A 547 -0.62 -9.95 -19.01
CA GLN A 547 -1.40 -10.45 -17.88
C GLN A 547 -2.90 -10.23 -18.10
N ILE A 548 -3.27 -9.14 -18.77
CA ILE A 548 -4.66 -8.80 -19.09
C ILE A 548 -4.76 -8.48 -20.57
N LEU A 549 -5.66 -9.20 -21.25
CA LEU A 549 -6.02 -8.99 -22.65
C LEU A 549 -7.53 -8.84 -22.78
N ASP A 550 -8.00 -7.63 -23.04
CA ASP A 550 -9.42 -7.32 -23.25
C ASP A 550 -9.61 -6.71 -24.65
N LEU A 551 -10.15 -7.52 -25.57
CA LEU A 551 -10.51 -7.14 -26.93
C LEU A 551 -12.03 -7.22 -27.16
N ALA A 552 -12.82 -7.23 -26.08
CA ALA A 552 -14.25 -7.46 -26.15
C ALA A 552 -15.00 -6.36 -26.92
N ASP A 553 -16.20 -6.66 -27.44
CA ASP A 553 -17.09 -5.68 -28.09
C ASP A 553 -16.38 -4.93 -29.24
N ASN A 554 -15.92 -5.71 -30.22
CA ASN A 554 -15.26 -5.22 -31.44
C ASN A 554 -15.81 -5.97 -32.66
N ASN A 555 -15.27 -5.67 -33.85
CA ASN A 555 -15.64 -6.33 -35.10
C ASN A 555 -14.53 -7.28 -35.59
N LEU A 556 -13.78 -7.91 -34.68
CA LEU A 556 -12.66 -8.79 -35.01
C LEU A 556 -13.16 -10.09 -35.65
N THR A 557 -12.36 -10.62 -36.57
CA THR A 557 -12.64 -11.84 -37.34
C THR A 557 -11.50 -12.85 -37.22
N GLY A 558 -11.63 -14.01 -37.87
CA GLY A 558 -10.60 -15.04 -37.85
C GLY A 558 -10.69 -15.93 -36.61
N THR A 559 -9.61 -16.66 -36.32
CA THR A 559 -9.59 -17.67 -35.26
C THR A 559 -8.82 -17.18 -34.03
N ILE A 560 -9.15 -17.73 -32.86
CA ILE A 560 -8.31 -17.59 -31.66
C ILE A 560 -6.97 -18.31 -31.93
N LEU A 561 -5.86 -17.67 -31.58
CA LEU A 561 -4.52 -18.16 -31.92
C LEU A 561 -4.05 -19.22 -30.89
N PRO A 562 -3.53 -20.38 -31.33
CA PRO A 562 -2.97 -21.40 -30.42
C PRO A 562 -1.87 -20.89 -29.49
N CYS A 563 -1.09 -19.90 -29.95
CA CYS A 563 0.01 -19.33 -29.16
C CYS A 563 -0.45 -18.55 -27.92
N PHE A 564 -1.75 -18.23 -27.77
CA PHE A 564 -2.28 -17.65 -26.53
C PHE A 564 -2.09 -18.60 -25.35
N GLY A 565 -2.00 -19.91 -25.58
CA GLY A 565 -1.67 -20.90 -24.54
C GLY A 565 -0.26 -20.79 -23.95
N ASN A 566 0.59 -19.90 -24.48
CA ASN A 566 2.01 -19.80 -24.09
C ASN A 566 2.38 -18.43 -23.51
N PHE A 567 1.44 -17.69 -22.93
CA PHE A 567 1.75 -16.46 -22.20
C PHE A 567 2.44 -16.80 -20.86
N PRO A 568 3.75 -16.52 -20.67
CA PRO A 568 4.51 -17.05 -19.54
C PRO A 568 3.93 -16.71 -18.16
N ILE A 569 3.43 -15.49 -17.99
CA ILE A 569 2.83 -15.03 -16.73
C ILE A 569 1.49 -15.76 -16.45
N MET A 570 0.69 -15.98 -17.49
CA MET A 570 -0.60 -16.69 -17.37
C MET A 570 -0.43 -18.22 -17.26
N VAL A 571 0.75 -18.76 -17.57
CA VAL A 571 1.09 -20.19 -17.38
C VAL A 571 1.47 -20.47 -15.92
N ASN A 572 2.30 -19.63 -15.28
CA ASN A 572 2.79 -19.83 -13.90
C ASN A 572 2.47 -18.63 -12.99
N ALA A 573 1.42 -18.74 -12.18
CA ALA A 573 1.03 -17.72 -11.19
C ALA A 573 1.97 -17.63 -9.96
N THR A 574 2.99 -18.49 -9.85
CA THR A 574 3.82 -18.66 -8.63
C THR A 574 5.14 -17.90 -8.65
N GLN A 575 5.50 -17.21 -9.74
CA GLN A 575 6.61 -16.27 -9.66
C GLN A 575 6.14 -15.05 -8.87
N LEU A 576 6.64 -14.93 -7.63
CA LEU A 576 6.74 -13.66 -6.92
C LEU A 576 7.22 -12.63 -7.95
N ILE A 577 6.29 -11.80 -8.41
CA ILE A 577 6.60 -10.67 -9.27
C ILE A 577 7.67 -9.91 -8.48
N PRO A 578 8.88 -9.72 -9.03
CA PRO A 578 9.86 -8.88 -8.37
C PRO A 578 9.12 -7.60 -8.04
N HIS A 579 9.17 -7.18 -6.78
CA HIS A 579 8.71 -5.87 -6.33
C HIS A 579 9.24 -4.87 -7.37
N MET A 580 8.37 -4.46 -8.29
CA MET A 580 8.76 -3.47 -9.29
C MET A 580 8.63 -2.16 -8.55
N ASP A 581 9.76 -1.70 -8.01
CA ASP A 581 9.94 -0.35 -7.50
C ASP A 581 9.36 0.64 -8.52
N GLY A 582 8.32 1.34 -8.11
CA GLY A 582 7.68 2.33 -8.95
C GLY A 582 6.39 2.83 -8.30
N GLU A 583 6.45 4.06 -7.81
CA GLU A 583 5.32 4.82 -7.25
C GLU A 583 4.07 4.85 -8.17
N CYS A 584 4.22 4.56 -9.47
CA CYS A 584 3.18 4.60 -10.49
C CYS A 584 1.93 3.74 -10.18
N TRP A 585 2.10 2.56 -9.58
CA TRP A 585 0.98 1.63 -9.38
C TRP A 585 -0.04 2.06 -8.32
N HIS A 586 0.35 2.96 -7.41
CA HIS A 586 -0.58 3.49 -6.40
C HIS A 586 -1.68 4.37 -7.01
N TRP A 587 -1.52 4.79 -8.27
CA TRP A 587 -2.34 5.80 -8.93
C TRP A 587 -3.07 5.28 -10.18
N THR A 588 -2.90 4.00 -10.53
CA THR A 588 -3.56 3.42 -11.72
C THR A 588 -4.96 2.89 -11.37
N HIS A 589 -5.97 3.33 -12.13
CA HIS A 589 -7.35 2.84 -12.03
C HIS A 589 -7.63 1.91 -13.21
N LEU A 590 -7.65 0.58 -13.00
CA LEU A 590 -8.00 -0.36 -14.08
C LEU A 590 -9.44 -0.84 -13.94
N MET A 591 -10.22 -0.74 -15.01
CA MET A 591 -11.55 -1.36 -15.10
C MET A 591 -11.51 -2.65 -15.89
N GLU A 592 -11.91 -3.75 -15.27
CA GLU A 592 -12.08 -5.05 -15.93
C GLU A 592 -13.52 -5.52 -15.86
N VAL A 593 -13.94 -6.35 -16.82
CA VAL A 593 -15.21 -7.10 -16.70
C VAL A 593 -14.92 -8.53 -16.34
N VAL A 594 -15.25 -8.87 -15.09
CA VAL A 594 -15.06 -10.20 -14.52
C VAL A 594 -16.37 -10.63 -13.89
N LYS A 595 -16.78 -11.89 -14.10
CA LYS A 595 -18.05 -12.44 -13.57
C LYS A 595 -19.28 -11.61 -13.97
N GLY A 596 -19.27 -11.02 -15.16
CA GLY A 596 -20.35 -10.19 -15.70
C GLY A 596 -20.53 -8.82 -15.04
N ARG A 597 -19.53 -8.32 -14.28
CA ARG A 597 -19.57 -7.01 -13.63
C ARG A 597 -18.31 -6.20 -13.92
N PHE A 598 -18.45 -4.87 -13.97
CA PHE A 598 -17.29 -3.97 -13.98
C PHE A 598 -16.66 -3.97 -12.59
N LEU A 599 -15.37 -4.29 -12.51
CA LEU A 599 -14.56 -4.24 -11.31
C LEU A 599 -13.47 -3.19 -11.51
N GLU A 600 -13.31 -2.32 -10.52
CA GLU A 600 -12.28 -1.30 -10.49
C GLU A 600 -11.15 -1.73 -9.55
N TYR A 601 -9.94 -1.82 -10.10
CA TYR A 601 -8.72 -2.15 -9.36
C TYR A 601 -7.94 -0.87 -9.12
N THR A 602 -7.98 -0.38 -7.88
CA THR A 602 -7.42 0.95 -7.54
C THR A 602 -6.16 0.91 -6.68
N LYS A 603 -5.81 -0.23 -6.04
CA LYS A 603 -4.78 -0.22 -4.97
C LYS A 603 -3.99 -1.51 -4.76
N LYS A 604 -4.35 -2.62 -5.41
CA LYS A 604 -3.55 -3.84 -5.33
C LYS A 604 -2.56 -3.83 -6.48
N PRO A 605 -1.28 -4.22 -6.28
CA PRO A 605 -0.43 -4.52 -7.41
C PRO A 605 -1.22 -5.50 -8.27
N LEU A 606 -1.35 -5.20 -9.57
CA LEU A 606 -2.04 -6.05 -10.55
C LEU A 606 -1.63 -7.52 -10.49
N GLY A 607 -0.56 -7.86 -9.77
CA GLY A 607 0.08 -9.15 -9.65
C GLY A 607 -0.71 -10.33 -9.11
N LEU A 608 -2.05 -10.33 -9.12
CA LEU A 608 -2.83 -11.50 -8.73
C LEU A 608 -3.93 -11.91 -9.71
N GLU A 609 -4.34 -11.08 -10.68
CA GLU A 609 -5.45 -11.45 -11.57
C GLU A 609 -5.01 -11.43 -13.05
N SER A 610 -5.28 -12.54 -13.74
CA SER A 610 -5.00 -12.71 -15.17
C SER A 610 -6.31 -12.94 -15.92
N SER A 611 -6.53 -12.19 -17.00
CA SER A 611 -7.83 -12.12 -17.69
C SER A 611 -7.65 -12.14 -19.21
N ILE A 612 -8.49 -12.92 -19.89
CA ILE A 612 -8.67 -12.88 -21.35
C ILE A 612 -10.16 -12.68 -21.63
N ASP A 613 -10.51 -11.55 -22.23
CA ASP A 613 -11.86 -11.26 -22.73
C ASP A 613 -11.82 -10.98 -24.24
N LEU A 614 -12.41 -11.88 -25.02
CA LEU A 614 -12.58 -11.78 -26.47
C LEU A 614 -14.07 -11.75 -26.86
N SER A 615 -14.96 -11.46 -25.91
CA SER A 615 -16.40 -11.55 -26.12
C SER A 615 -16.94 -10.53 -27.12
N SER A 616 -18.14 -10.78 -27.65
CA SER A 616 -18.84 -9.85 -28.55
C SER A 616 -17.98 -9.44 -29.75
N ASN A 617 -17.54 -10.45 -30.51
CA ASN A 617 -16.77 -10.29 -31.74
C ASN A 617 -17.32 -11.24 -32.83
N ASN A 618 -16.68 -11.31 -33.99
CA ASN A 618 -17.04 -12.24 -35.07
C ASN A 618 -15.99 -13.36 -35.23
N LEU A 619 -15.42 -13.84 -34.12
CA LEU A 619 -14.40 -14.89 -34.14
C LEU A 619 -15.04 -16.24 -34.54
N VAL A 620 -14.31 -17.00 -35.35
CA VAL A 620 -14.72 -18.29 -35.91
C VAL A 620 -13.70 -19.39 -35.58
N GLY A 621 -14.00 -20.63 -35.95
CA GLY A 621 -13.11 -21.78 -35.69
C GLY A 621 -13.30 -22.34 -34.28
N SER A 622 -12.38 -23.21 -33.83
CA SER A 622 -12.47 -23.85 -32.52
C SER A 622 -11.71 -23.11 -31.44
N ILE A 623 -12.10 -23.33 -30.18
CA ILE A 623 -11.29 -22.97 -29.01
C ILE A 623 -9.99 -23.82 -29.08
N PRO A 624 -8.79 -23.21 -29.13
CA PRO A 624 -7.54 -23.96 -29.21
C PRO A 624 -7.31 -24.81 -27.95
N ASP A 625 -6.86 -26.06 -28.14
CA ASP A 625 -6.53 -26.95 -27.03
C ASP A 625 -5.35 -26.41 -26.19
N GLU A 626 -4.49 -25.58 -26.78
CA GLU A 626 -3.34 -24.97 -26.11
C GLU A 626 -3.74 -23.99 -25.00
N LEU A 627 -4.95 -23.42 -25.01
CA LEU A 627 -5.39 -22.50 -23.96
C LEU A 627 -5.41 -23.14 -22.56
N VAL A 628 -5.53 -24.47 -22.48
CA VAL A 628 -5.55 -25.20 -21.20
C VAL A 628 -4.23 -25.10 -20.42
N PHE A 629 -3.15 -24.66 -21.08
CA PHE A 629 -1.85 -24.44 -20.44
C PHE A 629 -1.80 -23.16 -19.59
N LEU A 630 -2.79 -22.27 -19.70
CA LEU A 630 -2.86 -21.04 -18.92
C LEU A 630 -3.38 -21.29 -17.51
N GLN A 631 -2.61 -22.00 -16.69
CA GLN A 631 -3.02 -22.41 -15.34
C GLN A 631 -3.17 -21.23 -14.37
N GLY A 632 -2.52 -20.11 -14.63
CA GLY A 632 -2.63 -18.86 -13.87
C GLY A 632 -3.78 -17.93 -14.31
N LEU A 633 -4.59 -18.33 -15.30
CA LEU A 633 -5.72 -17.53 -15.78
C LEU A 633 -6.90 -17.60 -14.80
N HIS A 634 -7.51 -16.44 -14.51
CA HIS A 634 -8.63 -16.31 -13.57
C HIS A 634 -9.96 -16.05 -14.30
N ASN A 635 -9.94 -15.30 -15.40
CA ASN A 635 -11.13 -14.98 -16.19
C ASN A 635 -10.92 -15.34 -17.67
N LEU A 636 -11.86 -16.09 -18.24
CA LEU A 636 -11.90 -16.40 -19.67
C LEU A 636 -13.30 -16.17 -20.23
N ASN A 637 -13.46 -15.12 -21.03
CA ASN A 637 -14.73 -14.76 -21.66
C ASN A 637 -14.60 -14.80 -23.19
N LEU A 638 -15.30 -15.74 -23.82
CA LEU A 638 -15.35 -15.92 -25.28
C LEU A 638 -16.79 -15.80 -25.82
N SER A 639 -17.70 -15.27 -25.00
CA SER A 639 -19.13 -15.22 -25.33
C SER A 639 -19.43 -14.37 -26.56
N TRP A 640 -20.59 -14.56 -27.18
CA TRP A 640 -21.06 -13.78 -28.33
C TRP A 640 -20.03 -13.77 -29.49
N ASN A 641 -19.72 -14.96 -29.99
CA ASN A 641 -18.87 -15.18 -31.16
C ASN A 641 -19.48 -16.29 -32.04
N HIS A 642 -18.75 -16.75 -33.05
CA HIS A 642 -19.12 -17.86 -33.94
C HIS A 642 -18.17 -19.06 -33.77
N LEU A 643 -17.73 -19.30 -32.52
CA LEU A 643 -16.81 -20.40 -32.21
C LEU A 643 -17.55 -21.73 -32.31
N SER A 644 -16.89 -22.73 -32.89
CA SER A 644 -17.45 -24.04 -33.19
C SER A 644 -16.54 -25.17 -32.68
N GLY A 645 -16.92 -26.43 -32.87
CA GLY A 645 -16.18 -27.56 -32.32
C GLY A 645 -16.47 -27.80 -30.85
N ASN A 646 -15.56 -28.47 -30.13
CA ASN A 646 -15.77 -28.90 -28.75
C ASN A 646 -15.06 -27.97 -27.76
N ILE A 647 -15.56 -27.93 -26.51
CA ILE A 647 -14.79 -27.37 -25.39
C ILE A 647 -13.54 -28.26 -25.16
N PRO A 648 -12.34 -27.70 -24.97
CA PRO A 648 -11.10 -28.46 -24.76
C PRO A 648 -11.24 -29.51 -23.65
N LYS A 649 -10.86 -30.76 -23.94
CA LYS A 649 -11.09 -31.90 -23.04
C LYS A 649 -10.41 -31.74 -21.68
N ASN A 650 -9.30 -31.00 -21.62
CA ASN A 650 -8.48 -30.79 -20.43
C ASN A 650 -8.68 -29.41 -19.79
N ILE A 651 -9.82 -28.75 -20.01
CA ILE A 651 -10.10 -27.44 -19.41
C ILE A 651 -9.92 -27.41 -17.88
N GLY A 652 -10.14 -28.55 -17.22
CA GLY A 652 -9.88 -28.73 -15.78
C GLY A 652 -8.44 -28.51 -15.32
N GLN A 653 -7.46 -28.39 -16.22
CA GLN A 653 -6.06 -28.06 -15.86
C GLN A 653 -5.88 -26.59 -15.47
N MET A 654 -6.85 -25.73 -15.79
CA MET A 654 -6.78 -24.30 -15.52
C MET A 654 -7.25 -23.99 -14.09
N GLU A 655 -6.51 -24.49 -13.08
CA GLU A 655 -6.94 -24.54 -11.67
C GLU A 655 -7.27 -23.19 -11.02
N ASN A 656 -6.76 -22.08 -11.57
CA ASN A 656 -7.04 -20.73 -11.06
C ASN A 656 -8.27 -20.05 -11.66
N LEU A 657 -8.98 -20.68 -12.61
CA LEU A 657 -10.17 -20.08 -13.23
C LEU A 657 -11.29 -19.87 -12.22
N GLU A 658 -11.76 -18.63 -12.15
CA GLU A 658 -12.89 -18.18 -11.35
C GLU A 658 -14.13 -17.88 -12.18
N SER A 659 -13.96 -17.59 -13.47
CA SER A 659 -15.01 -17.15 -14.39
C SER A 659 -14.80 -17.70 -15.80
N ILE A 660 -15.82 -18.38 -16.32
CA ILE A 660 -15.90 -18.86 -17.70
C ILE A 660 -17.22 -18.41 -18.31
N ASP A 661 -17.17 -17.70 -19.44
CA ASP A 661 -18.35 -17.43 -20.27
C ASP A 661 -18.08 -17.81 -21.72
N PHE A 662 -18.73 -18.89 -22.16
CA PHE A 662 -18.72 -19.39 -23.55
C PHE A 662 -20.09 -19.28 -24.21
N SER A 663 -21.00 -18.49 -23.64
CA SER A 663 -22.36 -18.40 -24.14
C SER A 663 -22.45 -17.80 -25.55
N GLN A 664 -23.55 -18.03 -26.25
CA GLN A 664 -23.85 -17.44 -27.56
C GLN A 664 -22.74 -17.73 -28.59
N ASN A 665 -22.52 -19.01 -28.84
CA ASN A 665 -21.56 -19.53 -29.81
C ASN A 665 -22.16 -20.76 -30.53
N ASP A 666 -21.40 -21.34 -31.46
CA ASP A 666 -21.75 -22.56 -32.21
C ASP A 666 -21.04 -23.82 -31.65
N LEU A 667 -20.67 -23.82 -30.36
CA LEU A 667 -19.96 -24.94 -29.73
C LEU A 667 -20.85 -26.18 -29.66
N SER A 668 -20.25 -27.35 -29.79
CA SER A 668 -20.94 -28.63 -29.88
C SER A 668 -20.22 -29.72 -29.09
N GLY A 669 -20.79 -30.93 -29.07
CA GLY A 669 -20.21 -32.05 -28.34
C GLY A 669 -20.62 -32.10 -26.86
N LEU A 670 -19.85 -32.84 -26.07
CA LEU A 670 -20.09 -33.02 -24.63
C LEU A 670 -19.39 -31.91 -23.83
N ILE A 671 -19.97 -31.50 -22.70
CA ILE A 671 -19.24 -30.72 -21.70
C ILE A 671 -18.19 -31.66 -21.07
N PRO A 672 -16.88 -31.34 -21.14
CA PRO A 672 -15.84 -32.23 -20.63
C PRO A 672 -15.96 -32.45 -19.12
N ASN A 673 -15.84 -33.71 -18.67
CA ASN A 673 -15.86 -34.04 -17.25
C ASN A 673 -14.76 -33.32 -16.45
N SER A 674 -13.64 -32.96 -17.08
CA SER A 674 -12.55 -32.23 -16.41
C SER A 674 -12.96 -30.88 -15.84
N ILE A 675 -14.06 -30.27 -16.32
CA ILE A 675 -14.56 -28.99 -15.78
C ILE A 675 -14.94 -29.10 -14.28
N SER A 676 -15.23 -30.30 -13.78
CA SER A 676 -15.47 -30.54 -12.35
C SER A 676 -14.25 -30.32 -11.46
N SER A 677 -13.04 -30.30 -12.04
CA SER A 677 -11.78 -30.07 -11.32
C SER A 677 -11.54 -28.58 -11.02
N LEU A 678 -12.31 -27.66 -11.62
CA LEU A 678 -12.16 -26.21 -11.42
C LEU A 678 -12.79 -25.77 -10.09
N THR A 679 -12.06 -25.98 -8.99
CA THR A 679 -12.56 -25.73 -7.63
C THR A 679 -12.77 -24.25 -7.29
N LYS A 680 -12.12 -23.32 -8.00
CA LYS A 680 -12.28 -21.87 -7.80
C LYS A 680 -13.40 -21.24 -8.65
N LEU A 681 -14.04 -22.03 -9.53
CA LEU A 681 -15.01 -21.53 -10.49
C LEU A 681 -16.26 -20.97 -9.78
N SER A 682 -16.45 -19.67 -9.85
CA SER A 682 -17.57 -18.95 -9.21
C SER A 682 -18.61 -18.46 -10.21
N HIS A 683 -18.27 -18.41 -11.50
CA HIS A 683 -19.14 -17.98 -12.58
C HIS A 683 -18.95 -18.87 -13.80
N LEU A 684 -20.04 -19.45 -14.30
CA LEU A 684 -20.07 -20.27 -15.50
C LEU A 684 -21.27 -19.88 -16.35
N ASN A 685 -21.07 -19.71 -17.64
CA ASN A 685 -22.17 -19.51 -18.60
C ASN A 685 -21.85 -20.25 -19.91
N LEU A 686 -22.68 -21.24 -20.24
CA LEU A 686 -22.57 -22.09 -21.44
C LEU A 686 -23.81 -21.97 -22.33
N SER A 687 -24.66 -20.98 -22.08
CA SER A 687 -25.97 -20.85 -22.69
C SER A 687 -25.89 -20.56 -24.20
N TYR A 688 -26.93 -20.91 -24.95
CA TYR A 688 -27.06 -20.68 -26.39
C TYR A 688 -25.87 -21.22 -27.18
N ASN A 689 -25.69 -22.53 -27.10
CA ASN A 689 -24.75 -23.33 -27.90
C ASN A 689 -25.47 -24.58 -28.43
N ASN A 690 -24.73 -25.50 -29.05
CA ASN A 690 -25.20 -26.81 -29.51
C ASN A 690 -24.60 -27.97 -28.68
N LEU A 691 -24.44 -27.77 -27.37
CA LEU A 691 -23.90 -28.78 -26.45
C LEU A 691 -24.92 -29.89 -26.17
N SER A 692 -24.39 -31.07 -25.86
CA SER A 692 -25.15 -32.32 -25.74
C SER A 692 -24.66 -33.20 -24.60
N GLY A 693 -25.50 -34.15 -24.19
CA GLY A 693 -25.16 -35.16 -23.19
C GLY A 693 -25.38 -34.72 -21.74
N LEU A 694 -24.80 -35.51 -20.82
CA LEU A 694 -24.94 -35.31 -19.37
C LEU A 694 -24.09 -34.12 -18.90
N ILE A 695 -24.67 -33.24 -18.09
CA ILE A 695 -23.94 -32.17 -17.40
C ILE A 695 -23.00 -32.81 -16.36
N PRO A 696 -21.68 -32.55 -16.41
CA PRO A 696 -20.72 -33.06 -15.43
C PRO A 696 -21.07 -32.64 -14.01
N ASN A 697 -20.81 -33.52 -13.05
CA ASN A 697 -21.04 -33.29 -11.63
C ASN A 697 -19.71 -33.05 -10.90
N GLY A 698 -19.68 -32.13 -9.94
CA GLY A 698 -18.52 -31.83 -9.11
C GLY A 698 -18.87 -30.86 -7.98
N ASN A 699 -18.10 -30.88 -6.89
CA ASN A 699 -18.41 -30.11 -5.68
C ASN A 699 -18.64 -28.62 -5.96
N GLN A 700 -17.80 -28.01 -6.80
CA GLN A 700 -17.95 -26.60 -7.15
C GLN A 700 -19.12 -26.35 -8.11
N LEU A 701 -19.32 -27.22 -9.12
CA LEU A 701 -20.43 -27.10 -10.08
C LEU A 701 -21.80 -27.22 -9.42
N GLN A 702 -21.92 -28.02 -8.36
CA GLN A 702 -23.17 -28.16 -7.60
C GLN A 702 -23.61 -26.87 -6.91
N THR A 703 -22.67 -25.95 -6.64
CA THR A 703 -23.01 -24.63 -6.08
C THR A 703 -23.61 -23.68 -7.13
N LEU A 704 -23.46 -24.00 -8.42
CA LEU A 704 -23.98 -23.22 -9.55
C LEU A 704 -25.38 -23.75 -9.96
N GLU A 705 -26.36 -23.52 -9.10
CA GLU A 705 -27.71 -24.08 -9.24
C GLU A 705 -28.57 -23.42 -10.33
N ASP A 706 -28.12 -22.32 -10.93
CA ASP A 706 -28.90 -21.56 -11.92
C ASP A 706 -29.01 -22.33 -13.25
N PRO A 707 -30.21 -22.79 -13.66
CA PRO A 707 -30.38 -23.54 -14.91
C PRO A 707 -30.17 -22.67 -16.16
N THR A 708 -30.20 -21.34 -16.03
CA THR A 708 -29.99 -20.43 -17.18
C THR A 708 -28.57 -20.53 -17.75
N ILE A 709 -27.60 -20.99 -16.95
CA ILE A 709 -26.22 -21.30 -17.37
C ILE A 709 -26.19 -22.21 -18.61
N TYR A 710 -27.16 -23.12 -18.74
CA TYR A 710 -27.21 -24.12 -19.80
C TYR A 710 -28.34 -23.88 -20.81
N ALA A 711 -29.06 -22.76 -20.70
CA ALA A 711 -30.20 -22.44 -21.56
C ALA A 711 -29.82 -22.51 -23.05
N GLY A 712 -30.78 -22.78 -23.94
CA GLY A 712 -30.51 -22.80 -25.39
C GLY A 712 -29.75 -24.02 -25.91
N ASN A 713 -29.36 -24.98 -25.06
CA ASN A 713 -28.72 -26.25 -25.46
C ASN A 713 -29.74 -27.41 -25.36
N PRO A 714 -30.49 -27.73 -26.43
CA PRO A 714 -31.64 -28.63 -26.34
C PRO A 714 -31.26 -30.10 -26.04
N GLN A 715 -30.00 -30.49 -26.27
CA GLN A 715 -29.54 -31.87 -26.09
C GLN A 715 -28.86 -32.14 -24.73
N LEU A 716 -28.72 -31.13 -23.88
CA LEU A 716 -28.23 -31.33 -22.50
C LEU A 716 -29.29 -31.97 -21.60
N CYS A 717 -28.84 -32.67 -20.56
CA CYS A 717 -29.66 -33.29 -19.53
C CYS A 717 -28.86 -33.50 -18.23
N GLY A 718 -29.54 -33.73 -17.10
CA GLY A 718 -28.94 -33.82 -15.77
C GLY A 718 -29.06 -32.51 -14.97
N ALA A 719 -28.84 -32.58 -13.65
CA ALA A 719 -28.91 -31.40 -12.78
C ALA A 719 -27.90 -30.32 -13.21
N PRO A 720 -28.24 -29.01 -13.14
CA PRO A 720 -29.46 -28.43 -12.56
C PRO A 720 -30.68 -28.39 -13.48
N LEU A 721 -30.61 -28.95 -14.70
CA LEU A 721 -31.77 -29.01 -15.60
C LEU A 721 -32.79 -30.05 -15.12
N LEU A 722 -34.08 -29.74 -15.25
CA LEU A 722 -35.18 -30.68 -14.95
C LEU A 722 -35.26 -31.86 -15.94
N LYS A 723 -34.51 -31.79 -17.05
CA LYS A 723 -34.51 -32.81 -18.11
C LYS A 723 -33.62 -34.00 -17.71
N LYS A 724 -34.23 -35.18 -17.53
CA LYS A 724 -33.54 -36.44 -17.25
C LYS A 724 -32.89 -37.01 -18.52
N CYS A 725 -31.68 -37.55 -18.40
CA CYS A 725 -31.02 -38.26 -19.51
C CYS A 725 -31.68 -39.62 -19.76
N SER A 726 -31.77 -40.05 -21.02
CA SER A 726 -32.27 -41.38 -21.39
C SER A 726 -31.18 -42.45 -21.23
N ASP A 727 -31.54 -43.65 -20.78
CA ASP A 727 -30.63 -44.73 -20.33
C ASP A 727 -29.70 -45.34 -21.42
N ASP A 728 -29.73 -44.85 -22.66
CA ASP A 728 -29.04 -45.47 -23.82
C ASP A 728 -27.61 -44.95 -24.10
N ALA A 729 -26.95 -44.31 -23.13
CA ALA A 729 -25.61 -43.72 -23.32
C ALA A 729 -24.55 -44.14 -22.27
N LEU A 730 -24.55 -45.41 -21.85
CA LEU A 730 -23.48 -46.00 -21.02
C LEU A 730 -22.67 -47.04 -21.79
N PRO A 731 -21.32 -46.95 -21.86
CA PRO A 731 -20.46 -48.09 -22.18
C PRO A 731 -20.40 -49.07 -20.98
N PRO A 732 -19.98 -50.34 -21.19
CA PRO A 732 -20.31 -51.44 -20.30
C PRO A 732 -19.64 -51.33 -18.94
N THR A 733 -20.46 -51.56 -17.91
CA THR A 733 -20.13 -51.75 -16.51
C THR A 733 -19.03 -52.79 -16.31
N ILE A 734 -17.89 -52.38 -15.75
CA ILE A 734 -17.05 -53.28 -14.96
C ILE A 734 -17.67 -53.34 -13.58
N SER A 735 -18.11 -54.55 -13.20
CA SER A 735 -18.62 -54.88 -11.89
C SER A 735 -17.54 -54.68 -10.81
N CYS A 736 -17.76 -53.76 -9.88
CA CYS A 736 -17.19 -53.87 -8.54
C CYS A 736 -18.30 -54.26 -7.57
N SER A 737 -18.01 -55.33 -6.85
CA SER A 737 -18.79 -55.93 -5.79
C SER A 737 -19.19 -54.94 -4.70
N LYS A 738 -20.36 -55.22 -4.12
CA LYS A 738 -20.88 -54.68 -2.85
C LYS A 738 -19.79 -54.52 -1.78
N ASP A 739 -19.84 -53.37 -1.09
CA ASP A 739 -19.55 -53.04 0.32
C ASP A 739 -19.49 -51.49 0.35
N ASN A 740 -20.11 -50.66 1.19
CA ASN A 740 -20.81 -50.79 2.48
C ASN A 740 -21.88 -49.68 2.58
N ASP A 741 -22.92 -49.95 3.36
CA ASP A 741 -23.88 -48.96 3.89
C ASP A 741 -23.18 -47.98 4.87
N GLU A 742 -22.41 -47.00 4.38
CA GLU A 742 -21.80 -45.95 5.22
C GLU A 742 -22.26 -44.50 4.91
N GLY A 743 -22.83 -44.23 3.73
CA GLY A 743 -23.25 -42.87 3.34
C GLY A 743 -24.52 -42.34 4.03
N VAL A 744 -25.45 -43.22 4.41
CA VAL A 744 -26.71 -42.80 5.05
C VAL A 744 -26.49 -42.37 6.50
N PHE A 745 -25.45 -42.90 7.16
CA PHE A 745 -25.13 -42.56 8.55
C PHE A 745 -24.47 -41.18 8.67
N GLU A 746 -23.61 -40.78 7.72
CA GLU A 746 -22.91 -39.49 7.76
C GLU A 746 -23.82 -38.30 7.48
N GLU A 747 -24.76 -38.40 6.53
CA GLU A 747 -25.77 -37.34 6.31
C GLU A 747 -26.63 -37.14 7.56
N MET A 748 -27.05 -38.22 8.22
CA MET A 748 -27.84 -38.14 9.45
C MET A 748 -27.07 -37.46 10.59
N TRP A 749 -25.77 -37.75 10.73
CA TRP A 749 -24.91 -37.10 11.71
C TRP A 749 -24.70 -35.61 11.42
N PHE A 750 -24.55 -35.22 10.15
CA PHE A 750 -24.43 -33.82 9.76
C PHE A 750 -25.69 -33.03 10.18
N TYR A 751 -26.88 -33.53 9.85
CA TYR A 751 -28.13 -32.88 10.26
C TYR A 751 -28.31 -32.87 11.79
N ILE A 752 -27.93 -33.93 12.51
CA ILE A 752 -27.98 -33.95 13.98
C ILE A 752 -27.03 -32.90 14.58
N VAL A 753 -25.83 -32.73 14.03
CA VAL A 753 -24.86 -31.73 14.50
C VAL A 753 -25.34 -30.31 14.19
N VAL A 754 -25.86 -30.06 12.99
CA VAL A 754 -26.41 -28.74 12.63
C VAL A 754 -27.63 -28.40 13.49
N MET A 755 -28.56 -29.34 13.68
CA MET A 755 -29.75 -29.12 14.49
C MET A 755 -29.42 -28.97 15.99
N SER A 756 -28.45 -29.73 16.50
CA SER A 756 -27.99 -29.57 17.89
C SER A 756 -27.18 -28.28 18.08
N GLY A 757 -26.38 -27.87 17.11
CA GLY A 757 -25.68 -26.58 17.08
C GLY A 757 -26.66 -25.40 17.03
N PHE A 758 -27.69 -25.49 16.20
CA PHE A 758 -28.75 -24.48 16.16
C PHE A 758 -29.53 -24.45 17.47
N ALA A 759 -29.92 -25.61 18.02
CA ALA A 759 -30.63 -25.67 19.29
C ALA A 759 -29.78 -25.11 20.45
N THR A 760 -28.49 -25.45 20.52
CA THR A 760 -27.58 -24.95 21.56
C THR A 760 -27.26 -23.47 21.38
N GLY A 761 -27.10 -22.97 20.16
CA GLY A 761 -26.91 -21.54 19.90
C GLY A 761 -28.17 -20.72 20.18
N PHE A 762 -29.33 -21.19 19.69
CA PHE A 762 -30.63 -20.55 19.87
C PHE A 762 -31.02 -20.53 21.36
N TRP A 763 -30.98 -21.67 22.05
CA TRP A 763 -31.27 -21.73 23.49
C TRP A 763 -30.14 -21.18 24.36
N GLY A 764 -28.89 -21.18 23.88
CA GLY A 764 -27.77 -20.51 24.55
C GLY A 764 -27.98 -19.01 24.62
N VAL A 765 -28.54 -18.38 23.59
CA VAL A 765 -28.84 -16.94 23.58
C VAL A 765 -30.21 -16.63 24.17
N LEU A 766 -31.29 -17.26 23.69
CA LEU A 766 -32.63 -17.00 24.22
C LEU A 766 -32.84 -17.52 25.63
N GLY A 767 -32.28 -18.69 25.96
CA GLY A 767 -32.36 -19.25 27.31
C GLY A 767 -31.58 -18.41 28.31
N THR A 768 -30.38 -17.91 27.96
CA THR A 768 -29.65 -16.99 28.85
C THR A 768 -30.40 -15.66 29.02
N LEU A 769 -31.00 -15.11 27.97
CA LEU A 769 -31.87 -13.92 28.07
C LEU A 769 -33.16 -14.17 28.89
N LEU A 770 -33.70 -15.39 28.90
CA LEU A 770 -34.88 -15.74 29.71
C LEU A 770 -34.54 -15.94 31.19
N VAL A 771 -33.34 -16.46 31.50
CA VAL A 771 -32.91 -16.78 32.88
C VAL A 771 -32.23 -15.59 33.55
N MET A 772 -31.41 -14.83 32.83
CA MET A 772 -30.65 -13.69 33.38
C MET A 772 -31.40 -12.38 33.20
N GLN A 773 -32.15 -11.97 34.23
CA GLN A 773 -32.94 -10.74 34.21
C GLN A 773 -32.12 -9.47 33.93
N SER A 774 -30.86 -9.40 34.38
CA SER A 774 -29.96 -8.27 34.13
C SER A 774 -29.55 -8.15 32.66
N TRP A 775 -29.27 -9.27 31.99
CA TRP A 775 -28.89 -9.31 30.58
C TRP A 775 -30.08 -9.01 29.67
N ARG A 776 -31.28 -9.49 30.06
CA ARG A 776 -32.53 -9.14 29.39
C ARG A 776 -32.77 -7.63 29.40
N CYS A 777 -32.60 -6.98 30.57
CA CYS A 777 -32.81 -5.54 30.68
C CYS A 777 -31.78 -4.76 29.87
N ALA A 778 -30.50 -5.13 29.93
CA ALA A 778 -29.45 -4.48 29.14
C ALA A 778 -29.65 -4.63 27.63
N TYR A 779 -30.04 -5.82 27.17
CA TYR A 779 -30.31 -6.07 25.75
C TYR A 779 -31.50 -5.27 25.23
N PHE A 780 -32.65 -5.29 25.94
CA PHE A 780 -33.81 -4.51 25.52
C PHE A 780 -33.60 -3.00 25.65
N GLN A 781 -32.84 -2.52 26.65
CA GLN A 781 -32.43 -1.11 26.72
C GLN A 781 -31.60 -0.70 25.51
N TRP A 782 -30.62 -1.52 25.12
CA TRP A 782 -29.83 -1.26 23.93
C TRP A 782 -30.68 -1.26 22.66
N VAL A 783 -31.64 -2.19 22.52
CA VAL A 783 -32.58 -2.20 21.39
C VAL A 783 -33.45 -0.94 21.39
N ASP A 784 -33.97 -0.52 22.54
CA ASP A 784 -34.77 0.70 22.68
C ASP A 784 -33.94 1.95 22.35
N ASP A 785 -32.68 2.02 22.77
CA ASP A 785 -31.75 3.12 22.45
C ASP A 785 -31.48 3.21 20.95
N VAL A 786 -31.24 2.08 20.29
CA VAL A 786 -31.06 2.00 18.83
C VAL A 786 -32.35 2.42 18.11
N ASN A 787 -33.50 1.97 18.57
CA ASN A 787 -34.78 2.30 17.95
C ASN A 787 -35.12 3.79 18.11
N ASN A 788 -34.81 4.38 19.28
CA ASN A 788 -34.93 5.80 19.54
C ASN A 788 -33.97 6.63 18.67
N TRP A 789 -32.74 6.17 18.49
CA TRP A 789 -31.78 6.79 17.58
C TRP A 789 -32.26 6.77 16.12
N ILE A 790 -32.79 5.63 15.64
CA ILE A 790 -33.37 5.52 14.30
C ILE A 790 -34.58 6.46 14.14
N LEU A 791 -35.48 6.50 15.13
CA LEU A 791 -36.63 7.40 15.14
C LEU A 791 -36.21 8.88 15.12
N MET A 792 -35.16 9.24 15.86
CA MET A 792 -34.59 10.59 15.85
C MET A 792 -34.00 10.95 14.48
N VAL A 793 -33.25 10.04 13.86
CA VAL A 793 -32.70 10.22 12.51
C VAL A 793 -33.81 10.36 11.46
N ILE A 794 -34.88 9.56 11.55
CA ILE A 794 -36.03 9.65 10.66
C ILE A 794 -36.76 10.99 10.87
N LYS A 795 -37.00 11.41 12.12
CA LYS A 795 -37.63 12.71 12.41
C LYS A 795 -36.79 13.88 11.88
N LEU A 796 -35.46 13.82 12.03
CA LEU A 796 -34.54 14.83 11.50
C LEU A 796 -34.56 14.88 9.98
N LYS A 797 -34.54 13.73 9.30
CA LYS A 797 -34.66 13.67 7.83
C LYS A 797 -36.03 14.15 7.33
N VAL A 798 -37.12 13.81 8.02
CA VAL A 798 -38.47 14.29 7.68
C VAL A 798 -38.61 15.80 7.91
N ALA A 799 -38.00 16.35 8.97
CA ALA A 799 -37.96 17.79 9.21
C ALA A 799 -37.15 18.52 8.11
N GLN A 800 -35.97 18.00 7.74
CA GLN A 800 -35.18 18.52 6.63
C GLN A 800 -35.94 18.45 5.29
N PHE A 801 -36.70 17.39 5.06
CA PHE A 801 -37.51 17.22 3.85
C PHE A 801 -38.72 18.17 3.80
N LYS A 802 -39.33 18.49 4.95
CA LYS A 802 -40.40 19.51 5.04
C LYS A 802 -39.86 20.94 4.84
N ILE A 803 -38.64 21.22 5.30
CA ILE A 803 -37.96 22.51 5.06
C ILE A 803 -37.62 22.68 3.58
N PHE A 804 -37.30 21.59 2.87
CA PHE A 804 -36.99 21.63 1.43
C PHE A 804 -38.21 21.81 0.51
N ASN A 805 -39.44 21.51 0.99
CA ASN A 805 -40.67 21.53 0.18
C ASN A 805 -41.72 22.56 0.65
N GLY A 806 -41.39 23.47 1.58
CA GLY A 806 -42.31 24.49 2.11
C GLY A 806 -42.14 25.87 1.44
N ASN A 807 -43.24 26.41 0.90
CA ASN A 807 -43.36 27.77 0.37
C ASN A 807 -43.29 28.80 1.55
N PRO A 808 -42.55 29.92 1.46
CA PRO A 808 -42.17 30.73 2.63
C PRO A 808 -43.22 31.75 3.12
N ASN A 809 -44.52 31.48 2.99
CA ASN A 809 -45.59 32.43 3.35
C ASN A 809 -46.68 31.84 4.25
N GLU A 810 -46.30 31.14 5.32
CA GLU A 810 -47.19 30.90 6.47
C GLU A 810 -46.32 30.31 7.59
N PHE A 811 -46.00 31.10 8.61
CA PHE A 811 -45.88 30.71 10.04
C PHE A 811 -45.35 31.92 10.84
N GLU A 812 -46.22 32.92 10.99
CA GLU A 812 -46.25 33.75 12.18
C GLU A 812 -47.00 32.99 13.28
N SER A 813 -46.49 33.08 14.51
CA SER A 813 -47.06 32.61 15.78
C SER A 813 -47.02 31.09 16.05
N GLY A 814 -46.23 30.70 17.05
CA GLY A 814 -46.18 29.32 17.57
C GLY A 814 -44.98 29.08 18.48
N THR A 815 -45.16 29.40 19.76
CA THR A 815 -44.33 29.09 20.93
C THR A 815 -43.36 27.91 20.84
N ILE A 816 -42.12 28.19 21.24
CA ILE A 816 -41.09 27.25 21.70
C ILE A 816 -41.62 26.50 22.92
N GLN A 817 -41.86 25.19 22.80
CA GLN A 817 -41.78 24.22 23.89
C GLN A 817 -41.69 22.78 23.33
N ASP A 818 -40.65 22.08 23.77
CA ASP A 818 -40.42 20.62 23.73
C ASP A 818 -40.19 19.93 22.37
N VAL A 819 -38.92 19.65 22.06
CA VAL A 819 -38.25 18.31 21.98
C VAL A 819 -36.97 18.42 21.15
#